data_AF-A0A9W2WCI6-F1
#
_entry.id   AF-A0A9W2WCI6-F1
#
_cell.length_a   1.000
_cell.length_b   1.000
_cell.length_c   1.000
_cell.angle_alpha   90.00
_cell.angle_beta   90.00
_cell.angle_gamma   90.00
#
_symmetry.space_group_name_H-M   'P 1'
#
loop_
_entity.id
_entity.type
_entity.pdbx_description
1 polymer ?
#
loop_
_entity_poly.entity_id
_entity_poly.type
_entity_poly.pdbx_seq_one_letter_code
_entity_poly.pdbx_strand_id
1 'polypeptide(L)'
;MVCTSFWFKFPGTSSKIEHFISILGKCFDSPWTTRALSEVSRENHKDPAAAGRAMVTMAAAAAGPGKAGEAEKEKVLAEPEKVVMEPPAVTLLDKKEGEQAKALFEKVKKFRVHVEEGDILYTMYIRQTVLKVCKFLAILVYNLVYVGKISFLVVCTVETSEVTGYASFCCNHTKAHLFSKLAFCYISFVCVYGITCFYTLCWLFHRPLKEYSFRSVREETGMGDIPDVKNDFAFMLHLIDQYDSLYSKRFAVFLSEVSESRLKQLNLNHEWTTDKLRQKLQRNAWGRLELALCMLPGLPDTVFELNEVEALRLEAICDITFPPGLSQLVHLQELSLVHSPARLPFSLQVFLRDQLKVIRVKCEELREVPLWVFGLRGLEELHLEGVFPLELARAATLESLRELKQLKVLSLRSNAGKVPASVTDVAGHLQRLSLHNDGARLLALNSLKKLAVLRELELVACGLERIPHAVFSLGALQELDLKDNHLRSIEEILSFQHCRKLVTLRLWHNQIAYVPEHVRKLRGLEQLYLSHNKLETLPTQLGMCSGLRLLDVSHNGLHSLPAELGLLQNLQHLALSYNALELLPDELFFCRKLRTLLLGYNNLSQLSPQVGALRALSRLELKGNRLEALPEELGNCGGLKKSGLLVEDTLYEGLPAEVRDRMEME
;
A
#
# COMPACT_ATOMS: atom_id res chain seq x y z
N MET A 1 39.29 -7.78 -46.38
CA MET A 1 37.82 -7.83 -46.49
C MET A 1 37.18 -8.81 -45.50
N VAL A 2 37.48 -10.12 -45.55
CA VAL A 2 36.87 -11.13 -44.64
C VAL A 2 37.14 -10.85 -43.16
N CYS A 3 38.37 -10.46 -42.80
CA CYS A 3 38.69 -10.07 -41.42
C CYS A 3 37.90 -8.85 -40.93
N THR A 4 37.31 -8.03 -41.82
CA THR A 4 36.55 -6.83 -41.41
C THR A 4 35.11 -7.17 -41.02
N SER A 5 34.52 -8.19 -41.65
CA SER A 5 33.12 -8.59 -41.48
C SER A 5 32.95 -9.85 -40.63
N PHE A 6 34.04 -10.43 -40.12
CA PHE A 6 34.01 -11.70 -39.39
C PHE A 6 33.10 -11.66 -38.16
N TRP A 7 33.26 -10.66 -37.31
CA TRP A 7 32.44 -10.49 -36.10
C TRP A 7 30.95 -10.20 -36.42
N PHE A 8 30.62 -9.70 -37.61
CA PHE A 8 29.23 -9.46 -38.03
C PHE A 8 28.53 -10.75 -38.47
N LYS A 9 29.28 -11.72 -39.02
CA LYS A 9 28.76 -12.99 -39.52
C LYS A 9 28.90 -14.15 -38.53
N PHE A 10 29.66 -13.96 -37.45
CA PHE A 10 29.89 -15.00 -36.46
C PHE A 10 28.64 -15.19 -35.58
N PRO A 11 28.05 -16.40 -35.48
CA PRO A 11 26.76 -16.59 -34.81
C PRO A 11 26.70 -16.10 -33.35
N GLY A 12 27.79 -16.28 -32.58
CA GLY A 12 27.85 -15.87 -31.18
C GLY A 12 27.84 -14.36 -30.95
N THR A 13 28.18 -13.56 -31.96
CA THR A 13 28.17 -12.09 -31.90
C THR A 13 27.03 -11.49 -32.70
N SER A 14 26.71 -12.07 -33.86
CA SER A 14 25.62 -11.66 -34.75
C SER A 14 24.27 -11.66 -34.02
N SER A 15 23.97 -12.70 -33.23
CA SER A 15 22.71 -12.76 -32.47
C SER A 15 22.53 -11.60 -31.49
N LYS A 16 23.60 -11.23 -30.75
CA LYS A 16 23.57 -10.08 -29.82
C LYS A 16 23.35 -8.76 -30.57
N ILE A 17 24.02 -8.58 -31.70
CA ILE A 17 23.94 -7.36 -32.53
C ILE A 17 22.55 -7.23 -33.17
N GLU A 18 22.00 -8.31 -33.74
CA GLU A 18 20.66 -8.29 -34.35
C GLU A 18 19.58 -7.97 -33.32
N HIS A 19 19.66 -8.59 -32.14
CA HIS A 19 18.72 -8.30 -31.06
C HIS A 19 18.86 -6.86 -30.56
N PHE A 20 20.08 -6.34 -30.44
CA PHE A 20 20.34 -4.96 -30.07
C PHE A 20 19.74 -3.97 -31.08
N ILE A 21 20.00 -4.17 -32.38
CA ILE A 21 19.46 -3.31 -33.44
C ILE A 21 17.93 -3.36 -33.47
N SER A 22 17.34 -4.55 -33.26
CA SER A 22 15.88 -4.69 -33.18
C SER A 22 15.28 -3.91 -32.02
N ILE A 23 15.90 -3.96 -30.83
CA ILE A 23 15.46 -3.17 -29.68
C ILE A 23 15.66 -1.68 -29.96
N LEU A 24 16.82 -1.30 -30.47
CA LEU A 24 17.17 0.09 -30.75
C LEU A 24 16.17 0.74 -31.71
N GLY A 25 15.82 0.05 -32.80
CA GLY A 25 14.80 0.52 -33.75
C GLY A 25 13.45 0.74 -33.06
N LYS A 26 13.00 -0.22 -32.23
CA LYS A 26 11.73 -0.09 -31.49
C LYS A 26 11.76 1.02 -30.44
N CYS A 27 12.89 1.22 -29.76
CA CYS A 27 13.06 2.34 -28.84
C CYS A 27 13.00 3.68 -29.57
N PHE A 28 13.57 3.75 -30.78
CA PHE A 28 13.54 4.94 -31.60
C PHE A 28 12.13 5.26 -32.13
N ASP A 29 11.39 4.24 -32.56
CA ASP A 29 10.04 4.39 -33.11
C ASP A 29 8.97 4.66 -32.04
N SER A 30 9.26 4.36 -30.77
CA SER A 30 8.29 4.48 -29.68
C SER A 30 7.93 5.95 -29.37
N PRO A 31 6.65 6.36 -29.51
CA PRO A 31 6.18 7.72 -29.20
C PRO A 31 6.43 8.14 -27.74
N TRP A 32 6.49 7.18 -26.81
CA TRP A 32 6.82 7.41 -25.40
C TRP A 32 8.15 8.15 -25.21
N THR A 33 9.18 7.85 -26.00
CA THR A 33 10.49 8.47 -25.84
C THR A 33 10.45 9.96 -26.11
N THR A 34 9.78 10.35 -27.19
CA THR A 34 9.59 11.76 -27.56
C THR A 34 8.85 12.51 -26.47
N ARG A 35 7.80 11.89 -25.90
CA ARG A 35 7.04 12.48 -24.80
C ARG A 35 7.89 12.64 -23.53
N ALA A 36 8.54 11.58 -23.08
CA ALA A 36 9.36 11.61 -21.86
C ALA A 36 10.48 12.67 -21.95
N LEU A 37 11.11 12.81 -23.12
CA LEU A 37 12.12 13.85 -23.36
C LEU A 37 11.51 15.26 -23.39
N SER A 38 10.31 15.43 -23.96
CA SER A 38 9.63 16.74 -24.02
C SER A 38 9.17 17.25 -22.65
N GLU A 39 8.71 16.35 -21.77
CA GLU A 39 8.25 16.70 -20.41
C GLU A 39 9.44 17.18 -19.55
N VAL A 40 10.57 16.49 -19.67
CA VAL A 40 11.83 16.85 -19.03
C VAL A 40 12.36 18.21 -19.51
N SER A 41 12.32 18.48 -20.82
CA SER A 41 12.77 19.78 -21.36
C SER A 41 11.90 20.95 -20.85
N ARG A 42 10.63 20.71 -20.53
CA ARG A 42 9.73 21.72 -19.94
C ARG A 42 10.00 21.97 -18.46
N GLU A 43 10.41 20.95 -17.69
CA GLU A 43 10.81 21.12 -16.29
C GLU A 43 12.07 21.99 -16.17
N ASN A 44 13.06 21.81 -17.06
CA ASN A 44 14.31 22.61 -17.06
C ASN A 44 14.11 24.10 -17.40
N HIS A 45 13.03 24.48 -18.09
CA HIS A 45 12.72 25.89 -18.36
C HIS A 45 12.01 26.62 -17.22
N LYS A 46 11.57 25.91 -16.16
CA LYS A 46 10.96 26.53 -14.98
C LYS A 46 11.97 27.08 -13.97
N ASP A 47 13.26 26.77 -14.09
CA ASP A 47 14.30 27.25 -13.19
C ASP A 47 15.45 28.04 -13.88
N PRO A 48 15.24 29.29 -14.34
CA PRO A 48 16.37 30.19 -14.60
C PRO A 48 16.89 30.86 -13.31
N ALA A 49 16.12 30.84 -12.22
CA ALA A 49 16.39 31.66 -11.03
C ALA A 49 17.40 31.04 -10.03
N ALA A 50 17.67 29.74 -10.12
CA ALA A 50 18.61 29.06 -9.22
C ALA A 50 20.07 29.10 -9.73
N ALA A 51 20.28 29.04 -11.05
CA ALA A 51 21.62 29.05 -11.65
C ALA A 51 22.34 30.41 -11.52
N GLY A 52 21.58 31.51 -11.49
CA GLY A 52 22.13 32.87 -11.29
C GLY A 52 22.64 33.16 -9.88
N ARG A 53 22.26 32.38 -8.86
CA ARG A 53 22.70 32.59 -7.46
C ARG A 53 23.98 31.84 -7.10
N ALA A 54 24.31 30.78 -7.83
CA ALA A 54 25.56 30.04 -7.63
C ALA A 54 26.80 30.72 -8.25
N MET A 55 26.60 31.60 -9.24
CA MET A 55 27.71 32.32 -9.89
C MET A 55 28.12 33.61 -9.16
N VAL A 56 27.24 34.19 -8.34
CA VAL A 56 27.54 35.39 -7.53
C VAL A 56 28.20 35.04 -6.19
N THR A 57 28.11 33.79 -5.73
CA THR A 57 28.71 33.34 -4.46
C THR A 57 30.18 32.90 -4.58
N MET A 58 30.70 32.67 -5.79
CA MET A 58 32.12 32.37 -6.03
C MET A 58 32.99 33.64 -6.22
N ALA A 59 32.38 34.80 -6.52
CA ALA A 59 33.11 36.06 -6.74
C ALA A 59 33.32 36.89 -5.45
N ALA A 60 32.68 36.54 -4.34
CA ALA A 60 32.75 37.29 -3.08
C ALA A 60 33.76 36.74 -2.05
N ALA A 61 34.51 35.68 -2.39
CA ALA A 61 35.51 35.07 -1.51
C ALA A 61 36.91 35.72 -1.57
N ALA A 62 37.05 36.86 -2.26
CA ALA A 62 38.32 37.58 -2.44
C ALA A 62 38.23 39.05 -1.96
N ALA A 63 37.88 39.28 -0.69
CA ALA A 63 38.17 40.55 -0.01
C ALA A 63 38.16 40.37 1.51
N GLY A 64 39.27 40.73 2.16
CA GLY A 64 39.47 40.69 3.62
C GLY A 64 38.80 41.83 4.40
N PRO A 65 38.96 41.87 5.74
CA PRO A 65 37.87 42.09 6.70
C PRO A 65 37.75 43.53 7.22
N GLY A 66 36.54 43.93 7.63
CA GLY A 66 36.34 45.21 8.32
C GLY A 66 34.94 45.48 8.86
N LYS A 67 34.84 45.41 10.20
CA LYS A 67 33.95 46.14 11.14
C LYS A 67 32.47 45.78 11.27
N ALA A 68 32.09 45.74 12.56
CA ALA A 68 30.80 45.46 13.15
C ALA A 68 29.80 46.63 13.08
N GLY A 69 28.51 46.29 13.15
CA GLY A 69 27.41 47.20 13.43
C GLY A 69 26.05 46.46 13.41
N GLU A 70 25.36 46.44 14.55
CA GLU A 70 23.99 45.97 14.74
C GLU A 70 22.98 46.90 14.02
N ALA A 71 21.94 46.35 13.37
CA ALA A 71 20.61 46.95 13.24
C ALA A 71 19.59 45.96 12.62
N GLU A 72 18.33 46.20 12.93
CA GLU A 72 17.17 45.30 12.94
C GLU A 72 16.54 44.85 11.60
N LYS A 73 15.84 43.70 11.70
CA LYS A 73 14.56 43.28 11.09
C LYS A 73 14.21 43.70 9.65
N GLU A 74 14.03 42.70 8.80
CA GLU A 74 12.80 42.59 7.99
C GLU A 74 12.48 41.13 7.63
N LYS A 75 11.31 40.66 8.09
CA LYS A 75 10.68 39.41 7.67
C LYS A 75 10.07 39.65 6.29
N VAL A 76 10.63 39.03 5.25
CA VAL A 76 9.91 38.94 3.96
C VAL A 76 9.16 37.62 3.93
N LEU A 77 7.84 37.75 4.09
CA LEU A 77 6.81 36.77 3.81
C LEU A 77 6.95 36.32 2.35
N ALA A 78 7.12 35.02 2.08
CA ALA A 78 6.96 34.48 0.74
C ALA A 78 5.48 34.15 0.52
N GLU A 79 4.78 35.02 -0.22
CA GLU A 79 3.47 34.70 -0.78
C GLU A 79 3.63 33.61 -1.86
N PRO A 80 2.70 32.64 -1.98
CA PRO A 80 2.69 31.72 -3.10
C PRO A 80 2.08 32.42 -4.32
N GLU A 81 2.91 32.70 -5.33
CA GLU A 81 2.42 33.18 -6.63
C GLU A 81 1.48 32.15 -7.27
N LYS A 82 0.29 32.62 -7.64
CA LYS A 82 -0.70 31.92 -8.46
C LYS A 82 -0.08 31.57 -9.82
N VAL A 83 0.29 30.32 -10.03
CA VAL A 83 0.57 29.81 -11.37
C VAL A 83 -0.75 29.30 -11.95
N VAL A 84 -1.32 30.10 -12.86
CA VAL A 84 -2.39 29.67 -13.77
C VAL A 84 -1.83 28.53 -14.62
N MET A 85 -2.34 27.32 -14.39
CA MET A 85 -1.96 26.12 -15.11
C MET A 85 -2.80 26.08 -16.39
N GLU A 86 -2.25 26.51 -17.53
CA GLU A 86 -2.86 26.21 -18.82
C GLU A 86 -2.84 24.68 -19.05
N PRO A 87 -3.94 24.08 -19.56
CA PRO A 87 -4.00 22.65 -19.77
C PRO A 87 -3.05 22.24 -20.91
N PRO A 88 -2.29 21.15 -20.77
CA PRO A 88 -1.36 20.72 -21.80
C PRO A 88 -2.12 20.28 -23.05
N ALA A 89 -1.65 20.72 -24.23
CA ALA A 89 -1.91 20.03 -25.48
C ALA A 89 -1.19 18.67 -25.44
N VAL A 90 -1.84 17.66 -24.86
CA VAL A 90 -1.36 16.28 -24.80
C VAL A 90 -1.76 15.61 -26.10
N THR A 91 -0.80 15.24 -26.94
CA THR A 91 -1.01 14.08 -27.83
C THR A 91 -1.13 12.86 -26.93
N LEU A 92 -2.38 12.49 -26.64
CA LEU A 92 -2.75 11.33 -25.83
C LEU A 92 -2.03 10.10 -26.39
N LEU A 93 -1.16 9.49 -25.58
CA LEU A 93 -0.62 8.18 -25.90
C LEU A 93 -1.80 7.21 -25.85
N ASP A 94 -2.08 6.52 -26.94
CA ASP A 94 -3.15 5.54 -26.95
C ASP A 94 -2.79 4.36 -26.03
N LYS A 95 -3.80 3.72 -25.45
CA LYS A 95 -3.63 2.53 -24.58
C LYS A 95 -2.70 1.47 -25.19
N LYS A 96 -2.71 1.34 -26.53
CA LYS A 96 -1.85 0.42 -27.28
C LYS A 96 -0.37 0.81 -27.22
N GLU A 97 -0.08 2.09 -27.30
CA GLU A 97 1.29 2.62 -27.28
C GLU A 97 1.90 2.52 -25.87
N GLY A 98 1.09 2.72 -24.83
CA GLY A 98 1.52 2.55 -23.44
C GLY A 98 1.91 1.12 -23.08
N GLU A 99 1.13 0.13 -23.56
CA GLU A 99 1.47 -1.30 -23.39
C GLU A 99 2.69 -1.72 -24.22
N GLN A 100 2.84 -1.17 -25.44
CA GLN A 100 4.03 -1.39 -26.26
C GLN A 100 5.29 -0.86 -25.56
N ALA A 101 5.23 0.33 -24.97
CA ALA A 101 6.34 0.90 -24.20
C ALA A 101 6.67 0.04 -22.97
N LYS A 102 5.66 -0.45 -22.23
CA LYS A 102 5.85 -1.35 -21.08
C LYS A 102 6.57 -2.64 -21.47
N ALA A 103 6.16 -3.27 -22.58
CA ALA A 103 6.83 -4.45 -23.11
C ALA A 103 8.27 -4.16 -23.58
N LEU A 104 8.55 -2.92 -24.02
CA LEU A 104 9.92 -2.51 -24.35
C LEU A 104 10.79 -2.36 -23.11
N PHE A 105 10.30 -1.78 -22.01
CA PHE A 105 11.04 -1.71 -20.74
C PHE A 105 11.48 -3.10 -20.26
N GLU A 106 10.58 -4.09 -20.27
CA GLU A 106 10.90 -5.47 -19.89
C GLU A 106 11.94 -6.10 -20.82
N LYS A 107 11.81 -5.90 -22.14
CA LYS A 107 12.76 -6.40 -23.13
C LYS A 107 14.15 -5.78 -22.95
N VAL A 108 14.22 -4.46 -22.73
CA VAL A 108 15.48 -3.74 -22.49
C VAL A 108 16.15 -4.24 -21.22
N LYS A 109 15.42 -4.41 -20.11
CA LYS A 109 15.97 -4.96 -18.85
C LYS A 109 16.50 -6.38 -19.04
N LYS A 110 15.70 -7.27 -19.65
CA LYS A 110 16.11 -8.66 -19.91
C LYS A 110 17.32 -8.74 -20.84
N PHE A 111 17.35 -7.91 -21.88
CA PHE A 111 18.45 -7.86 -22.83
C PHE A 111 19.73 -7.32 -22.18
N ARG A 112 19.63 -6.28 -21.35
CA ARG A 112 20.75 -5.71 -20.60
C ARG A 112 21.45 -6.81 -19.77
N VAL A 113 20.70 -7.53 -18.94
CA VAL A 113 21.25 -8.61 -18.11
C VAL A 113 21.94 -9.67 -18.96
N HIS A 114 21.29 -10.11 -20.05
CA HIS A 114 21.85 -11.12 -20.95
C HIS A 114 23.16 -10.70 -21.64
N VAL A 115 23.31 -9.41 -21.98
CA VAL A 115 24.49 -8.92 -22.70
C VAL A 115 25.62 -8.53 -21.75
N GLU A 116 25.29 -7.98 -20.58
CA GLU A 116 26.28 -7.58 -19.57
C GLU A 116 27.11 -8.78 -19.06
N GLU A 117 26.59 -10.00 -19.13
CA GLU A 117 27.31 -11.22 -18.73
C GLU A 117 28.50 -11.59 -19.63
N GLY A 118 28.61 -11.04 -20.85
CA GLY A 118 29.66 -11.40 -21.81
C GLY A 118 30.50 -10.22 -22.32
N ASP A 119 31.74 -10.50 -22.71
CA ASP A 119 32.66 -9.54 -23.35
C ASP A 119 33.20 -10.03 -24.71
N ILE A 120 32.44 -10.90 -25.38
CA ILE A 120 32.82 -11.57 -26.63
C ILE A 120 32.91 -10.55 -27.76
N LEU A 121 31.94 -9.63 -27.89
CA LEU A 121 31.91 -8.62 -28.95
C LEU A 121 33.12 -7.70 -28.85
N TYR A 122 33.36 -7.17 -27.65
CA TYR A 122 34.51 -6.31 -27.38
C TYR A 122 35.82 -7.03 -27.70
N THR A 123 36.00 -8.25 -27.19
CA THR A 123 37.21 -9.04 -27.39
C THR A 123 37.46 -9.36 -28.86
N MET A 124 36.41 -9.73 -29.61
CA MET A 124 36.52 -10.00 -31.04
C MET A 124 36.87 -8.75 -31.85
N TYR A 125 36.30 -7.60 -31.50
CA TYR A 125 36.60 -6.33 -32.19
C TYR A 125 38.05 -5.88 -31.98
N ILE A 126 38.59 -6.05 -30.76
CA ILE A 126 40.01 -5.80 -30.48
C ILE A 126 40.90 -6.71 -31.30
N ARG A 127 40.68 -8.03 -31.21
CA ARG A 127 41.49 -9.02 -31.92
C ARG A 127 41.48 -8.76 -33.42
N GLN A 128 40.33 -8.40 -33.97
CA GLN A 128 40.18 -8.01 -35.36
C GLN A 128 41.01 -6.77 -35.73
N THR A 129 40.96 -5.72 -34.90
CA THR A 129 41.66 -4.46 -35.16
C THR A 129 43.17 -4.64 -35.06
N VAL A 130 43.65 -5.35 -34.04
CA VAL A 130 45.07 -5.72 -33.89
C VAL A 130 45.53 -6.56 -35.09
N LEU A 131 44.77 -7.58 -35.49
CA LEU A 131 45.12 -8.41 -36.64
C LEU A 131 45.20 -7.61 -37.95
N LYS A 132 44.32 -6.62 -38.15
CA LYS A 132 44.38 -5.72 -39.31
C LYS A 132 45.66 -4.89 -39.33
N VAL A 133 46.05 -4.33 -38.19
CA VAL A 133 47.28 -3.54 -38.07
C VAL A 133 48.52 -4.42 -38.30
N CYS A 134 48.57 -5.62 -37.71
CA CYS A 134 49.65 -6.57 -37.96
C CYS A 134 49.75 -6.97 -39.44
N LYS A 135 48.62 -7.28 -40.10
CA LYS A 135 48.59 -7.60 -41.54
C LYS A 135 49.04 -6.43 -42.40
N PHE A 136 48.59 -5.22 -42.10
CA PHE A 136 49.01 -4.01 -42.80
C PHE A 136 50.53 -3.81 -42.69
N LEU A 137 51.10 -3.90 -41.49
CA LEU A 137 52.55 -3.77 -41.27
C LEU A 137 53.34 -4.82 -42.05
N ALA A 138 52.90 -6.08 -42.02
CA ALA A 138 53.55 -7.15 -42.77
C ALA A 138 53.51 -6.90 -44.29
N ILE A 139 52.35 -6.49 -44.83
CA ILE A 139 52.19 -6.17 -46.26
C ILE A 139 53.06 -4.96 -46.64
N LEU A 140 53.09 -3.92 -45.81
CA LEU A 140 53.88 -2.72 -46.07
C LEU A 140 55.37 -3.05 -46.10
N VAL A 141 55.88 -3.72 -45.07
CA VAL A 141 57.30 -4.12 -44.98
C VAL A 141 57.69 -5.03 -46.15
N TYR A 142 56.85 -6.03 -46.45
CA TYR A 142 57.09 -6.94 -47.58
C TYR A 142 57.20 -6.15 -48.90
N ASN A 143 56.21 -5.32 -49.22
CA ASN A 143 56.22 -4.59 -50.49
C ASN A 143 57.35 -3.56 -50.57
N LEU A 144 57.71 -2.88 -49.48
CA LEU A 144 58.84 -1.95 -49.47
C LEU A 144 60.18 -2.64 -49.78
N VAL A 145 60.40 -3.84 -49.25
CA VAL A 145 61.64 -4.62 -49.51
C VAL A 145 61.70 -5.11 -50.96
N TYR A 146 60.59 -5.62 -51.51
CA TYR A 146 60.57 -6.24 -52.83
C TYR A 146 60.44 -5.24 -53.99
N VAL A 147 59.80 -4.08 -53.78
CA VAL A 147 59.71 -3.04 -54.82
C VAL A 147 61.09 -2.52 -55.21
N GLY A 148 62.03 -2.42 -54.26
CA GLY A 148 63.41 -2.05 -54.54
C GLY A 148 64.20 -3.08 -55.37
N LYS A 149 63.72 -4.34 -55.46
CA LYS A 149 64.37 -5.42 -56.21
C LYS A 149 63.84 -5.57 -57.64
N ILE A 150 62.86 -4.77 -58.07
CA ILE A 150 62.30 -4.84 -59.41
C ILE A 150 63.28 -4.17 -60.39
N SER A 151 64.11 -4.97 -61.06
CA SER A 151 65.02 -4.50 -62.12
C SER A 151 64.46 -4.77 -63.51
N PHE A 152 64.75 -3.87 -64.45
CA PHE A 152 64.41 -4.03 -65.86
C PHE A 152 65.31 -5.07 -66.55
N LEU A 153 66.56 -5.13 -66.13
CA LEU A 153 67.58 -6.03 -66.66
C LEU A 153 67.90 -7.08 -65.59
N VAL A 154 67.84 -8.36 -65.96
CA VAL A 154 68.20 -9.48 -65.08
C VAL A 154 69.26 -10.30 -65.77
N VAL A 155 70.42 -10.44 -65.12
CA VAL A 155 71.47 -11.36 -65.57
C VAL A 155 71.11 -12.75 -65.04
N CYS A 156 70.83 -13.67 -65.95
CA CYS A 156 70.43 -15.03 -65.65
C CYS A 156 71.59 -15.99 -65.91
N THR A 157 72.11 -16.58 -64.85
CA THR A 157 73.11 -17.65 -64.90
C THR A 157 72.36 -18.97 -64.69
N VAL A 158 72.12 -19.70 -65.77
CA VAL A 158 71.44 -21.01 -65.73
C VAL A 158 72.46 -22.08 -66.10
N GLU A 159 72.44 -23.22 -65.39
CA GLU A 159 73.27 -24.38 -65.69
C GLU A 159 72.76 -25.13 -66.94
N THR A 160 72.76 -24.45 -68.09
CA THR A 160 72.38 -25.01 -69.40
C THR A 160 73.48 -24.77 -70.45
N SER A 161 74.73 -24.63 -69.98
CA SER A 161 75.90 -24.37 -70.80
C SER A 161 76.11 -25.43 -71.89
N GLU A 162 75.77 -26.69 -71.60
CA GLU A 162 75.91 -27.80 -72.55
C GLU A 162 74.95 -27.73 -73.74
N VAL A 163 73.76 -27.15 -73.54
CA VAL A 163 72.70 -27.11 -74.57
C VAL A 163 72.76 -25.83 -75.39
N THR A 164 73.13 -24.71 -74.77
CA THR A 164 73.01 -23.37 -75.37
C THR A 164 74.35 -22.71 -75.69
N GLY A 165 75.47 -23.21 -75.14
CA GLY A 165 76.82 -22.67 -75.37
C GLY A 165 77.13 -21.36 -74.63
N TYR A 166 76.18 -20.75 -73.93
CA TYR A 166 76.37 -19.51 -73.15
C TYR A 166 76.27 -19.77 -71.65
N ALA A 167 77.15 -19.14 -70.87
CA ALA A 167 77.18 -19.24 -69.41
C ALA A 167 76.31 -18.19 -68.70
N SER A 168 75.95 -17.08 -69.39
CA SER A 168 75.11 -16.02 -68.84
C SER A 168 74.22 -15.40 -69.92
N PHE A 169 72.98 -15.12 -69.55
CA PHE A 169 72.00 -14.44 -70.39
C PHE A 169 71.60 -13.10 -69.77
N CYS A 170 71.42 -12.08 -70.61
CA CYS A 170 70.87 -10.80 -70.18
C CYS A 170 69.40 -10.73 -70.62
N CYS A 171 68.48 -10.93 -69.67
CA CYS A 171 67.05 -10.97 -69.95
C CYS A 171 66.39 -9.63 -69.63
N ASN A 172 65.55 -9.15 -70.55
CA ASN A 172 64.75 -7.95 -70.36
C ASN A 172 63.37 -8.30 -69.79
N HIS A 173 63.04 -7.77 -68.62
CA HIS A 173 61.72 -7.92 -68.02
C HIS A 173 60.83 -6.72 -68.39
N THR A 174 60.20 -6.77 -69.58
CA THR A 174 59.42 -5.66 -70.18
C THR A 174 58.29 -5.14 -69.29
N LYS A 175 57.75 -5.98 -68.39
CA LYS A 175 56.69 -5.62 -67.44
C LYS A 175 57.20 -4.87 -66.19
N ALA A 176 58.52 -4.83 -65.93
CA ALA A 176 59.10 -4.29 -64.70
C ALA A 176 58.67 -2.85 -64.41
N HIS A 177 58.64 -1.98 -65.42
CA HIS A 177 58.27 -0.57 -65.26
C HIS A 177 56.80 -0.40 -64.85
N LEU A 178 55.89 -1.16 -65.48
CA LEU A 178 54.45 -1.14 -65.14
C LEU A 178 54.21 -1.64 -63.71
N PHE A 179 54.81 -2.77 -63.34
CA PHE A 179 54.65 -3.35 -62.00
C PHE A 179 55.28 -2.48 -60.91
N SER A 180 56.40 -1.80 -61.18
CA SER A 180 56.98 -0.83 -60.24
C SER A 180 56.01 0.32 -59.97
N LYS A 181 55.43 0.94 -61.00
CA LYS A 181 54.45 2.03 -60.83
C LYS A 181 53.17 1.57 -60.13
N LEU A 182 52.64 0.39 -60.47
CA LEU A 182 51.49 -0.21 -59.79
C LEU A 182 51.79 -0.54 -58.32
N ALA A 183 52.99 -1.01 -58.01
CA ALA A 183 53.39 -1.33 -56.64
C ALA A 183 53.54 -0.08 -55.78
N PHE A 184 54.12 1.02 -56.30
CA PHE A 184 54.13 2.31 -55.60
C PHE A 184 52.70 2.82 -55.35
N CYS A 185 51.81 2.73 -56.35
CA CYS A 185 50.40 3.10 -56.19
C CYS A 185 49.70 2.24 -55.12
N TYR A 186 49.94 0.92 -55.13
CA TYR A 186 49.44 0.00 -54.11
C TYR A 186 49.94 0.32 -52.71
N ILE A 187 51.25 0.60 -52.55
CA ILE A 187 51.85 1.02 -51.27
C ILE A 187 51.15 2.29 -50.75
N SER A 188 50.91 3.28 -51.61
CA SER A 188 50.19 4.50 -51.22
C SER A 188 48.79 4.20 -50.68
N PHE A 189 48.02 3.32 -51.35
CA PHE A 189 46.69 2.90 -50.85
C PHE A 189 46.78 2.14 -49.51
N VAL A 190 47.78 1.26 -49.37
CA VAL A 190 48.03 0.51 -48.14
C VAL A 190 48.43 1.45 -47.00
N CYS A 191 49.20 2.50 -47.25
CA CYS A 191 49.54 3.54 -46.27
C CYS A 191 48.31 4.30 -45.77
N VAL A 192 47.43 4.75 -46.67
CA VAL A 192 46.17 5.42 -46.28
C VAL A 192 45.30 4.48 -45.44
N TYR A 193 45.16 3.22 -45.86
CA TYR A 193 44.45 2.20 -45.08
C TYR A 193 45.09 1.99 -43.70
N GLY A 194 46.42 1.94 -43.63
CA GLY A 194 47.18 1.81 -42.39
C GLY A 194 46.93 2.95 -41.41
N ILE A 195 46.93 4.20 -41.88
CA ILE A 195 46.63 5.38 -41.05
C ILE A 195 45.23 5.26 -40.43
N THR A 196 44.21 4.86 -41.20
CA THR A 196 42.85 4.66 -40.66
C THR A 196 42.79 3.53 -39.63
N CYS A 197 43.47 2.41 -39.86
CA CYS A 197 43.52 1.30 -38.90
C CYS A 197 44.25 1.70 -37.61
N PHE A 198 45.35 2.45 -37.73
CA PHE A 198 46.09 2.94 -36.58
C PHE A 198 45.26 3.94 -35.76
N TYR A 199 44.54 4.85 -36.42
CA TYR A 199 43.59 5.74 -35.76
C TYR A 199 42.54 4.96 -34.95
N THR A 200 41.93 3.92 -35.53
CA THR A 200 40.95 3.08 -34.81
C THR A 200 41.56 2.31 -33.65
N LEU A 201 42.82 1.88 -33.76
CA LEU A 201 43.54 1.21 -32.68
C LEU A 201 43.83 2.19 -31.53
N CYS A 202 44.30 3.39 -31.85
CA CYS A 202 44.53 4.46 -30.88
C CYS A 202 43.24 4.85 -30.15
N TRP A 203 42.13 5.01 -30.88
CA TRP A 203 40.82 5.30 -30.29
C TRP A 203 40.40 4.25 -29.26
N LEU A 204 40.59 2.97 -29.60
CA LEU A 204 40.21 1.84 -28.75
C LEU A 204 41.02 1.74 -27.45
N PHE A 205 42.28 2.20 -27.43
CA PHE A 205 43.12 2.22 -26.24
C PHE A 205 43.05 3.53 -25.44
N HIS A 206 42.64 4.63 -26.07
CA HIS A 206 42.59 5.93 -25.40
C HIS A 206 41.40 6.08 -24.44
N ARG A 207 40.31 5.32 -24.65
CA ARG A 207 39.13 5.32 -23.77
C ARG A 207 38.73 3.90 -23.36
N PRO A 208 38.33 3.68 -22.09
CA PRO A 208 37.80 2.40 -21.66
C PRO A 208 36.42 2.17 -22.28
N LEU A 209 36.33 1.34 -23.33
CA LEU A 209 35.06 1.02 -23.99
C LEU A 209 34.21 -0.05 -23.26
N LYS A 210 34.74 -0.64 -22.19
CA LYS A 210 34.02 -1.61 -21.35
C LYS A 210 33.04 -0.96 -20.37
N GLU A 211 33.10 0.35 -20.18
CA GLU A 211 32.19 1.10 -19.32
C GLU A 211 31.59 2.26 -20.11
N TYR A 212 30.27 2.39 -20.12
CA TYR A 212 29.56 3.49 -20.78
C TYR A 212 28.72 4.21 -19.73
N SER A 213 28.95 5.52 -19.62
CA SER A 213 28.22 6.37 -18.68
C SER A 213 27.39 7.39 -19.42
N PHE A 214 26.12 7.50 -19.06
CA PHE A 214 25.16 8.43 -19.68
C PHE A 214 25.29 9.86 -19.13
N ARG A 215 26.49 10.33 -18.78
CA ARG A 215 26.68 11.63 -18.09
C ARG A 215 26.07 12.80 -18.86
N SER A 216 26.34 12.90 -20.16
CA SER A 216 25.75 13.92 -21.04
C SER A 216 24.23 13.86 -21.05
N VAL A 217 23.66 12.65 -21.09
CA VAL A 217 22.20 12.47 -21.07
C VAL A 217 21.63 12.86 -19.71
N ARG A 218 22.27 12.50 -18.59
CA ARG A 218 21.81 12.91 -17.25
C ARG A 218 21.84 14.42 -17.07
N GLU A 219 22.87 15.09 -17.57
CA GLU A 219 23.01 16.55 -17.53
C GLU A 219 21.96 17.26 -18.40
N GLU A 220 21.70 16.75 -19.60
CA GLU A 220 20.72 17.35 -20.51
C GLU A 220 19.25 17.04 -20.13
N THR A 221 18.98 15.83 -19.64
CA THR A 221 17.62 15.33 -19.35
C THR A 221 17.24 15.40 -17.88
N GLY A 222 18.15 15.74 -16.96
CA GLY A 222 17.87 15.73 -15.52
C GLY A 222 17.50 14.34 -14.94
N MET A 223 17.45 13.27 -15.73
CA MET A 223 17.17 11.90 -15.30
C MET A 223 18.42 11.30 -14.64
N GLY A 224 18.64 11.60 -13.36
CA GLY A 224 19.81 11.15 -12.61
C GLY A 224 19.84 9.64 -12.28
N ASP A 225 18.73 8.94 -12.48
CA ASP A 225 18.52 7.52 -12.14
C ASP A 225 19.01 6.53 -13.20
N ILE A 226 19.34 7.01 -14.42
CA ILE A 226 19.83 6.15 -15.51
C ILE A 226 21.11 5.44 -15.05
N PRO A 227 21.20 4.09 -15.09
CA PRO A 227 22.37 3.35 -14.62
C PRO A 227 23.56 3.42 -15.60
N ASP A 228 24.78 3.34 -15.07
CA ASP A 228 25.97 3.06 -15.88
C ASP A 228 25.99 1.58 -16.27
N VAL A 229 26.46 1.30 -17.49
CA VAL A 229 26.43 -0.04 -18.08
C VAL A 229 27.83 -0.53 -18.43
N LYS A 230 28.00 -1.85 -18.48
CA LYS A 230 29.31 -2.51 -18.61
C LYS A 230 29.38 -3.52 -19.75
N ASN A 231 30.60 -3.96 -20.05
CA ASN A 231 30.94 -5.06 -20.97
C ASN A 231 30.43 -4.86 -22.41
N ASP A 232 29.94 -5.92 -23.06
CA ASP A 232 29.49 -5.89 -24.46
C ASP A 232 28.39 -4.83 -24.69
N PHE A 233 27.53 -4.60 -23.70
CA PHE A 233 26.44 -3.63 -23.79
C PHE A 233 26.96 -2.19 -23.85
N ALA A 234 27.91 -1.86 -22.96
CA ALA A 234 28.62 -0.58 -22.99
C ALA A 234 29.36 -0.37 -24.31
N PHE A 235 30.04 -1.40 -24.80
CA PHE A 235 30.76 -1.34 -26.06
C PHE A 235 29.84 -1.04 -27.24
N MET A 236 28.69 -1.71 -27.31
CA MET A 236 27.70 -1.46 -28.37
C MET A 236 27.11 -0.04 -28.31
N LEU A 237 26.87 0.50 -27.11
CA LEU A 237 26.40 1.88 -26.95
C LEU A 237 27.47 2.90 -27.36
N HIS A 238 28.74 2.69 -27.02
CA HIS A 238 29.84 3.53 -27.52
C HIS A 238 29.88 3.57 -29.05
N LEU A 239 29.70 2.43 -29.72
CA LEU A 239 29.70 2.38 -31.18
C LEU A 239 28.54 3.17 -31.80
N ILE A 240 27.35 3.12 -31.20
CA ILE A 240 26.19 3.88 -31.67
C ILE A 240 26.34 5.36 -31.35
N ASP A 241 26.88 5.71 -30.20
CA ASP A 241 27.06 7.11 -29.79
C ASP A 241 27.99 7.87 -30.75
N GLN A 242 28.98 7.16 -31.33
CA GLN A 242 29.82 7.69 -32.41
C GLN A 242 29.09 7.80 -33.76
N TYR A 243 28.02 7.04 -33.98
CA TYR A 243 27.19 7.11 -35.18
C TYR A 243 26.18 8.26 -35.08
N ASP A 244 25.35 8.25 -34.04
CA ASP A 244 24.39 9.31 -33.73
C ASP A 244 23.97 9.24 -32.24
N SER A 245 24.25 10.33 -31.51
CA SER A 245 23.91 10.49 -30.09
C SER A 245 22.41 10.51 -29.79
N LEU A 246 21.53 10.68 -30.78
CA LEU A 246 20.07 10.64 -30.56
C LEU A 246 19.59 9.25 -30.15
N TYR A 247 20.25 8.20 -30.66
CA TYR A 247 19.91 6.82 -30.29
C TYR A 247 20.23 6.54 -28.82
N SER A 248 21.39 6.98 -28.32
CA SER A 248 21.77 6.82 -26.92
C SER A 248 20.81 7.59 -26.00
N LYS A 249 20.41 8.81 -26.37
CA LYS A 249 19.41 9.62 -25.63
C LYS A 249 18.05 8.93 -25.53
N ARG A 250 17.46 8.49 -26.66
CA ARG A 250 16.15 7.81 -26.65
C ARG A 250 16.18 6.46 -25.94
N PHE A 251 17.28 5.72 -26.10
CA PHE A 251 17.46 4.45 -25.44
C PHE A 251 17.59 4.59 -23.92
N ALA A 252 18.27 5.64 -23.44
CA ALA A 252 18.46 5.91 -22.02
C ALA A 252 17.14 6.08 -21.24
N VAL A 253 16.10 6.62 -21.87
CA VAL A 253 14.75 6.75 -21.28
C VAL A 253 14.21 5.40 -20.83
N PHE A 254 14.45 4.33 -21.59
CA PHE A 254 14.01 2.97 -21.24
C PHE A 254 14.85 2.28 -20.17
N LEU A 255 15.95 2.90 -19.75
CA LEU A 255 16.77 2.44 -18.63
C LEU A 255 16.42 3.17 -17.33
N SER A 256 15.59 4.22 -17.37
CA SER A 256 15.17 5.00 -16.21
C SER A 256 13.98 4.35 -15.50
N GLU A 257 14.10 4.16 -14.18
CA GLU A 257 13.03 3.66 -13.32
C GLU A 257 11.95 4.71 -13.08
N VAL A 258 12.33 6.00 -13.06
CA VAL A 258 11.40 7.13 -12.97
C VAL A 258 10.54 7.19 -14.22
N SER A 259 11.11 7.00 -15.40
CA SER A 259 10.34 6.95 -16.66
C SER A 259 9.36 5.77 -16.67
N GLU A 260 9.79 4.59 -16.21
CA GLU A 260 8.90 3.43 -16.10
C GLU A 260 7.74 3.68 -15.13
N SER A 261 8.01 4.32 -13.99
CA SER A 261 6.99 4.67 -13.00
C SER A 261 5.97 5.68 -13.55
N ARG A 262 6.44 6.69 -14.29
CA ARG A 262 5.57 7.64 -15.01
C ARG A 262 4.70 6.94 -16.05
N LEU A 263 5.24 5.99 -16.81
CA LEU A 263 4.47 5.19 -17.78
C LEU A 263 3.40 4.35 -17.07
N LYS A 264 3.74 3.68 -15.97
CA LYS A 264 2.78 2.90 -15.16
C LYS A 264 1.63 3.78 -14.66
N GLN A 265 1.92 4.98 -14.18
CA GLN A 265 0.89 5.95 -13.73
C GLN A 265 -0.03 6.37 -14.88
N LEU A 266 0.52 6.66 -16.07
CA LEU A 266 -0.30 7.00 -17.25
C LEU A 266 -1.19 5.84 -17.70
N ASN A 267 -0.64 4.62 -17.76
CA ASN A 267 -1.43 3.43 -18.09
C ASN A 267 -2.54 3.21 -17.05
N LEU A 268 -2.24 3.42 -15.77
CA LEU A 268 -3.22 3.34 -14.69
C LEU A 268 -4.37 4.34 -14.89
N ASN A 269 -4.06 5.60 -15.22
CA ASN A 269 -5.07 6.64 -15.50
C ASN A 269 -5.96 6.28 -16.71
N HIS A 270 -5.40 5.63 -17.74
CA HIS A 270 -6.17 5.14 -18.89
C HIS A 270 -7.07 3.94 -18.54
N GLU A 271 -6.63 3.06 -17.64
CA GLU A 271 -7.42 1.89 -17.22
C GLU A 271 -8.53 2.22 -16.22
N TRP A 272 -8.33 3.29 -15.44
CA TRP A 272 -9.23 3.75 -14.40
C TRP A 272 -9.84 5.09 -14.81
N THR A 273 -10.79 5.05 -15.74
CA THR A 273 -11.57 6.24 -16.11
C THR A 273 -12.55 6.63 -15.01
N THR A 274 -12.99 7.89 -15.00
CA THR A 274 -13.97 8.41 -14.05
C THR A 274 -15.27 7.61 -14.03
N ASP A 275 -15.77 7.16 -15.19
CA ASP A 275 -16.99 6.34 -15.27
C ASP A 275 -16.84 4.97 -14.58
N LYS A 276 -15.68 4.33 -14.75
CA LYS A 276 -15.39 3.05 -14.09
C LYS A 276 -15.24 3.21 -12.58
N LEU A 277 -14.69 4.35 -12.13
CA LEU A 277 -14.60 4.68 -10.71
C LEU A 277 -15.97 4.99 -10.11
N ARG A 278 -16.85 5.71 -10.83
CA ARG A 278 -18.24 5.96 -10.39
C ARG A 278 -19.03 4.69 -10.19
N GLN A 279 -18.85 3.68 -11.05
CA GLN A 279 -19.48 2.36 -10.88
C GLN A 279 -19.04 1.63 -9.60
N LYS A 280 -17.89 1.99 -9.03
CA LYS A 280 -17.38 1.42 -7.78
C LYS A 280 -17.75 2.20 -6.53
N LEU A 281 -18.43 3.35 -6.66
CA LEU A 281 -18.90 4.11 -5.51
C LEU A 281 -19.99 3.33 -4.78
N GLN A 282 -19.82 3.15 -3.48
CA GLN A 282 -20.78 2.48 -2.62
C GLN A 282 -21.00 3.30 -1.36
N ARG A 283 -22.17 3.17 -0.73
CA ARG A 283 -22.40 3.79 0.56
C ARG A 283 -21.86 2.90 1.67
N ASN A 284 -21.02 3.48 2.52
CA ASN A 284 -20.52 2.79 3.70
C ASN A 284 -21.60 2.67 4.79
N ALA A 285 -21.31 1.97 5.88
CA ALA A 285 -22.24 1.77 7.00
C ALA A 285 -22.69 3.09 7.67
N TRP A 286 -21.90 4.16 7.53
CA TRP A 286 -22.21 5.50 8.04
C TRP A 286 -22.92 6.40 7.01
N GLY A 287 -23.30 5.84 5.86
CA GLY A 287 -24.04 6.54 4.80
C GLY A 287 -23.20 7.42 3.87
N ARG A 288 -21.87 7.43 4.00
CA ARG A 288 -20.96 8.24 3.17
C ARG A 288 -20.67 7.55 1.85
N LEU A 289 -20.51 8.32 0.78
CA LEU A 289 -20.07 7.79 -0.52
C LEU A 289 -18.58 7.41 -0.46
N GLU A 290 -18.32 6.10 -0.41
CA GLU A 290 -17.00 5.50 -0.33
C GLU A 290 -16.50 5.02 -1.69
N LEU A 291 -15.25 5.36 -2.00
CA LEU A 291 -14.48 4.76 -3.08
C LEU A 291 -13.39 3.87 -2.48
N ALA A 292 -13.48 2.56 -2.73
CA ALA A 292 -12.48 1.58 -2.30
C ALA A 292 -11.59 1.14 -3.47
N LEU A 293 -10.29 1.38 -3.33
CA LEU A 293 -9.25 0.98 -4.28
C LEU A 293 -8.32 -0.03 -3.63
N CYS A 294 -8.17 -1.20 -4.25
CA CYS A 294 -7.42 -2.32 -3.70
C CYS A 294 -6.40 -2.85 -4.71
N MET A 295 -5.20 -3.18 -4.23
CA MET A 295 -4.15 -3.87 -5.00
C MET A 295 -3.73 -3.15 -6.30
N LEU A 296 -3.71 -1.81 -6.28
CA LEU A 296 -3.24 -1.02 -7.41
C LEU A 296 -1.74 -0.73 -7.29
N PRO A 297 -1.00 -0.67 -8.42
CA PRO A 297 0.43 -0.32 -8.40
C PRO A 297 0.71 1.15 -8.02
N GLY A 298 -0.33 1.98 -7.99
CA GLY A 298 -0.28 3.40 -7.66
C GLY A 298 -1.70 3.97 -7.50
N LEU A 299 -1.82 5.27 -7.25
CA LEU A 299 -3.11 5.95 -7.09
C LEU A 299 -3.48 6.69 -8.39
N PRO A 300 -4.59 6.33 -9.07
CA PRO A 300 -4.96 7.01 -10.32
C PRO A 300 -5.34 8.48 -10.08
N ASP A 301 -4.90 9.37 -10.96
CA ASP A 301 -5.20 10.81 -10.86
C ASP A 301 -6.68 11.13 -11.13
N THR A 302 -7.34 10.28 -11.92
CA THR A 302 -8.78 10.35 -12.22
C THR A 302 -9.67 10.22 -10.99
N VAL A 303 -9.16 9.69 -9.89
CA VAL A 303 -9.86 9.61 -8.59
C VAL A 303 -10.18 11.00 -8.06
N PHE A 304 -9.28 11.97 -8.27
CA PHE A 304 -9.43 13.31 -7.72
C PHE A 304 -10.42 14.18 -8.49
N GLU A 305 -10.82 13.77 -9.71
CA GLU A 305 -11.87 14.42 -10.49
C GLU A 305 -13.28 14.13 -9.94
N LEU A 306 -13.42 13.16 -9.03
CA LEU A 306 -14.69 12.75 -8.44
C LEU A 306 -15.03 13.56 -7.19
N ASN A 307 -15.58 14.76 -7.39
CA ASN A 307 -15.92 15.68 -6.30
C ASN A 307 -16.95 15.12 -5.29
N GLU A 308 -17.71 14.09 -5.66
CA GLU A 308 -18.77 13.46 -4.84
C GLU A 308 -18.25 12.45 -3.80
N VAL A 309 -16.94 12.15 -3.79
CA VAL A 309 -16.34 11.20 -2.85
C VAL A 309 -16.23 11.81 -1.46
N GLU A 310 -16.86 11.16 -0.48
CA GLU A 310 -16.83 11.56 0.93
C GLU A 310 -15.89 10.68 1.76
N ALA A 311 -15.66 9.44 1.33
CA ALA A 311 -14.76 8.49 1.97
C ALA A 311 -13.84 7.83 0.93
N LEU A 312 -12.54 7.80 1.21
CA LEU A 312 -11.55 7.14 0.35
C LEU A 312 -10.87 6.01 1.12
N ARG A 313 -10.97 4.78 0.60
CA ARG A 313 -10.31 3.59 1.16
C ARG A 313 -9.25 3.06 0.21
N LEU A 314 -8.01 3.04 0.67
CA LEU A 314 -6.84 2.59 -0.07
C LEU A 314 -6.28 1.32 0.59
N GLU A 315 -6.21 0.23 -0.15
CA GLU A 315 -5.82 -1.08 0.36
C GLU A 315 -4.67 -1.68 -0.45
N ALA A 316 -3.56 -1.95 0.23
CA ALA A 316 -2.33 -2.52 -0.31
C ALA A 316 -1.78 -1.77 -1.54
N ILE A 317 -1.73 -0.43 -1.46
CA ILE A 317 -1.11 0.42 -2.48
C ILE A 317 0.21 0.96 -1.92
N CYS A 318 1.32 0.64 -2.58
CA CYS A 318 2.67 1.02 -2.15
C CYS A 318 3.06 2.43 -2.63
N ASP A 319 3.95 3.09 -1.88
CA ASP A 319 4.60 4.36 -2.25
C ASP A 319 3.65 5.52 -2.64
N ILE A 320 2.53 5.64 -1.93
CA ILE A 320 1.55 6.69 -2.21
C ILE A 320 2.13 8.05 -1.84
N THR A 321 2.28 8.91 -2.84
CA THR A 321 2.45 10.36 -2.62
C THR A 321 1.22 11.05 -3.18
N PHE A 322 0.42 11.66 -2.31
CA PHE A 322 -0.80 12.31 -2.75
C PHE A 322 -0.50 13.51 -3.66
N PRO A 323 -1.07 13.56 -4.88
CA PRO A 323 -0.87 14.68 -5.79
C PRO A 323 -1.69 15.90 -5.34
N PRO A 324 -1.32 17.11 -5.78
CA PRO A 324 -2.04 18.35 -5.45
C PRO A 324 -3.52 18.33 -5.85
N GLY A 325 -3.91 17.46 -6.79
CA GLY A 325 -5.29 17.24 -7.20
C GLY A 325 -6.21 16.82 -6.05
N LEU A 326 -5.69 16.28 -4.94
CA LEU A 326 -6.48 15.95 -3.75
C LEU A 326 -7.28 17.14 -3.20
N SER A 327 -6.83 18.38 -3.46
CA SER A 327 -7.56 19.60 -3.10
C SER A 327 -8.93 19.76 -3.79
N GLN A 328 -9.20 19.01 -4.86
CA GLN A 328 -10.49 18.99 -5.56
C GLN A 328 -11.57 18.22 -4.79
N LEU A 329 -11.18 17.29 -3.90
CA LEU A 329 -12.11 16.50 -3.09
C LEU A 329 -12.59 17.28 -1.86
N VAL A 330 -13.40 18.31 -2.10
CA VAL A 330 -13.91 19.23 -1.05
C VAL A 330 -14.80 18.50 -0.02
N HIS A 331 -15.43 17.40 -0.40
CA HIS A 331 -16.35 16.65 0.47
C HIS A 331 -15.69 15.49 1.23
N LEU A 332 -14.37 15.28 1.07
CA LEU A 332 -13.66 14.18 1.70
C LEU A 332 -13.60 14.36 3.23
N GLN A 333 -14.31 13.50 3.96
CA GLN A 333 -14.37 13.50 5.42
C GLN A 333 -13.68 12.28 6.05
N GLU A 334 -13.54 11.18 5.30
CA GLU A 334 -12.96 9.92 5.77
C GLU A 334 -11.84 9.42 4.86
N LEU A 335 -10.72 9.03 5.47
CA LEU A 335 -9.60 8.40 4.77
C LEU A 335 -9.19 7.12 5.49
N SER A 336 -9.23 6.00 4.77
CA SER A 336 -8.80 4.69 5.25
C SER A 336 -7.57 4.23 4.49
N LEU A 337 -6.48 4.00 5.21
CA LEU A 337 -5.19 3.53 4.70
C LEU A 337 -4.93 2.14 5.26
N VAL A 338 -5.02 1.11 4.42
CA VAL A 338 -4.80 -0.28 4.79
C VAL A 338 -3.54 -0.78 4.09
N HIS A 339 -2.50 -1.08 4.87
CA HIS A 339 -1.17 -1.49 4.42
C HIS A 339 -0.63 -0.58 3.30
N SER A 340 -0.85 0.73 3.46
CA SER A 340 -0.62 1.74 2.43
C SER A 340 0.11 2.95 3.03
N PRO A 341 1.46 2.94 3.07
CA PRO A 341 2.22 4.06 3.58
C PRO A 341 2.05 5.26 2.66
N ALA A 342 1.59 6.38 3.21
CA ALA A 342 1.23 7.55 2.42
C ALA A 342 2.00 8.81 2.86
N ARG A 343 2.59 9.51 1.88
CA ARG A 343 3.26 10.80 2.06
C ARG A 343 2.35 11.93 1.61
N LEU A 344 2.19 12.93 2.47
CA LEU A 344 1.40 14.12 2.18
C LEU A 344 2.29 15.38 2.12
N PRO A 345 2.39 16.06 0.97
CA PRO A 345 3.05 17.36 0.85
C PRO A 345 2.44 18.40 1.80
N PHE A 346 3.27 19.35 2.26
CA PHE A 346 2.84 20.37 3.25
C PHE A 346 1.66 21.23 2.78
N SER A 347 1.58 21.55 1.48
CA SER A 347 0.46 22.31 0.91
C SER A 347 -0.90 21.62 1.11
N LEU A 348 -0.95 20.29 0.97
CA LEU A 348 -2.15 19.49 1.18
C LEU A 348 -2.45 19.24 2.66
N GLN A 349 -1.42 19.25 3.52
CA GLN A 349 -1.62 19.14 4.98
C GLN A 349 -2.52 20.27 5.47
N VAL A 350 -2.33 21.49 4.95
CA VAL A 350 -3.16 22.65 5.31
C VAL A 350 -4.61 22.46 4.86
N PHE A 351 -4.84 21.92 3.67
CA PHE A 351 -6.18 21.66 3.14
C PHE A 351 -6.93 20.61 3.96
N LEU A 352 -6.30 19.46 4.22
CA LEU A 352 -6.92 18.35 4.94
C LEU A 352 -7.06 18.61 6.44
N ARG A 353 -6.26 19.52 7.01
CA ARG A 353 -6.17 19.77 8.46
C ARG A 353 -7.52 19.93 9.15
N ASP A 354 -8.44 20.64 8.48
CA ASP A 354 -9.71 21.06 9.04
C ASP A 354 -10.91 20.34 8.37
N GLN A 355 -10.68 19.53 7.30
CA GLN A 355 -11.71 18.81 6.54
C GLN A 355 -11.89 17.35 6.98
N LEU A 356 -10.78 16.65 7.21
CA LEU A 356 -10.82 15.22 7.58
C LEU A 356 -11.30 15.05 9.01
N LYS A 357 -12.40 14.30 9.17
CA LYS A 357 -13.00 13.98 10.46
C LYS A 357 -12.64 12.58 10.94
N VAL A 358 -12.49 11.63 10.01
CA VAL A 358 -12.26 10.22 10.33
C VAL A 358 -11.02 9.72 9.60
N ILE A 359 -10.10 9.12 10.35
CA ILE A 359 -8.96 8.41 9.78
C ILE A 359 -8.90 7.00 10.33
N ARG A 360 -8.72 6.05 9.41
CA ARG A 360 -8.44 4.65 9.72
C ARG A 360 -7.09 4.30 9.13
N VAL A 361 -6.19 3.79 9.95
CA VAL A 361 -4.88 3.34 9.51
C VAL A 361 -4.71 1.91 9.99
N LYS A 362 -4.58 0.98 9.06
CA LYS A 362 -4.20 -0.40 9.32
C LYS A 362 -2.79 -0.61 8.76
N CYS A 363 -1.83 -0.89 9.62
CA CYS A 363 -0.42 -1.08 9.26
C CYS A 363 0.11 -2.36 9.90
N GLU A 364 1.17 -2.91 9.33
CA GLU A 364 1.89 -4.01 10.00
C GLU A 364 2.76 -3.47 11.13
N GLU A 365 3.45 -2.35 10.87
CA GLU A 365 4.32 -1.68 11.83
C GLU A 365 3.88 -0.25 12.14
N LEU A 366 4.10 0.20 13.39
CA LEU A 366 3.82 1.59 13.80
C LEU A 366 4.60 2.64 12.99
N ARG A 367 5.76 2.26 12.43
CA ARG A 367 6.63 3.18 11.66
C ARG A 367 5.99 3.61 10.33
N GLU A 368 5.06 2.80 9.82
CA GLU A 368 4.34 3.09 8.58
C GLU A 368 3.20 4.11 8.78
N VAL A 369 2.79 4.35 10.04
CA VAL A 369 1.75 5.33 10.36
C VAL A 369 2.25 6.72 10.01
N PRO A 370 1.60 7.44 9.07
CA PRO A 370 2.11 8.73 8.64
C PRO A 370 2.00 9.80 9.74
N LEU A 371 3.11 10.50 10.01
CA LEU A 371 3.19 11.53 11.06
C LEU A 371 2.23 12.70 10.84
N TRP A 372 1.86 13.00 9.59
CA TRP A 372 0.96 14.09 9.26
C TRP A 372 -0.48 13.86 9.78
N VAL A 373 -0.86 12.61 10.08
CA VAL A 373 -2.17 12.28 10.68
C VAL A 373 -2.37 13.00 12.01
N PHE A 374 -1.30 13.12 12.82
CA PHE A 374 -1.35 13.80 14.12
C PHE A 374 -1.41 15.34 14.00
N GLY A 375 -1.15 15.89 12.81
CA GLY A 375 -1.25 17.33 12.54
C GLY A 375 -2.66 17.82 12.20
N LEU A 376 -3.64 16.90 12.08
CA LEU A 376 -5.00 17.21 11.66
C LEU A 376 -5.83 17.71 12.84
N ARG A 377 -6.21 18.99 12.82
CA ARG A 377 -6.90 19.64 13.95
C ARG A 377 -8.39 19.35 13.99
N GLY A 378 -9.00 19.09 12.84
CA GLY A 378 -10.42 18.75 12.69
C GLY A 378 -10.75 17.27 12.90
N LEU A 379 -9.78 16.44 13.25
CA LEU A 379 -9.98 15.00 13.38
C LEU A 379 -10.81 14.67 14.62
N GLU A 380 -11.94 13.99 14.41
CA GLU A 380 -12.86 13.55 15.45
C GLU A 380 -12.70 12.07 15.81
N GLU A 381 -12.36 11.22 14.83
CA GLU A 381 -12.21 9.77 14.99
C GLU A 381 -10.88 9.27 14.43
N LEU A 382 -10.13 8.54 15.25
CA LEU A 382 -8.87 7.91 14.87
C LEU A 382 -8.92 6.42 15.18
N HIS A 383 -8.75 5.59 14.15
CA HIS A 383 -8.65 4.15 14.27
C HIS A 383 -7.26 3.71 13.83
N LEU A 384 -6.50 3.12 14.74
CA LEU A 384 -5.18 2.55 14.47
C LEU A 384 -5.24 1.04 14.69
N GLU A 385 -5.02 0.28 13.63
CA GLU A 385 -4.91 -1.17 13.63
C GLU A 385 -3.46 -1.56 13.28
N GLY A 386 -2.80 -2.30 14.15
CA GLY A 386 -1.45 -2.79 13.86
C GLY A 386 -0.71 -3.35 15.07
N VAL A 387 0.38 -4.05 14.78
CA VAL A 387 1.22 -4.65 15.82
C VAL A 387 2.10 -3.53 16.41
N PHE A 388 1.86 -3.13 17.66
CA PHE A 388 2.61 -2.07 18.32
C PHE A 388 3.48 -2.70 19.43
N PRO A 389 4.75 -3.04 19.13
CA PRO A 389 5.63 -3.62 20.13
C PRO A 389 5.83 -2.67 21.32
N LEU A 390 5.92 -3.30 22.51
CA LEU A 390 5.90 -2.67 23.83
C LEU A 390 6.91 -1.53 24.05
N GLU A 391 8.02 -1.54 23.31
CA GLU A 391 9.11 -0.57 23.43
C GLU A 391 8.86 0.74 22.67
N LEU A 392 7.95 0.73 21.67
CA LEU A 392 7.62 1.91 20.87
C LEU A 392 6.38 2.68 21.36
N ALA A 393 5.82 2.36 22.53
CA ALA A 393 4.92 3.30 23.21
C ALA A 393 5.63 4.61 23.65
N ARG A 394 6.97 4.63 23.61
CA ARG A 394 7.83 5.83 23.67
C ARG A 394 8.17 6.40 22.28
N ALA A 395 7.66 5.83 21.20
CA ALA A 395 7.91 6.34 19.87
C ALA A 395 7.20 7.69 19.72
N ALA A 396 7.93 8.66 19.18
CA ALA A 396 7.48 10.02 18.90
C ALA A 396 6.14 10.13 18.13
N THR A 397 5.69 9.04 17.49
CA THR A 397 4.41 8.96 16.77
C THR A 397 3.22 9.16 17.70
N LEU A 398 3.13 8.42 18.82
CA LEU A 398 1.98 8.50 19.72
C LEU A 398 2.07 9.67 20.71
N GLU A 399 3.26 10.20 21.01
CA GLU A 399 3.41 11.44 21.79
C GLU A 399 2.73 12.64 21.10
N SER A 400 2.57 12.57 19.78
CA SER A 400 1.92 13.60 18.97
C SER A 400 0.38 13.60 19.10
N LEU A 401 -0.24 12.63 19.79
CA LEU A 401 -1.68 12.61 20.04
C LEU A 401 -2.20 13.87 20.76
N ARG A 402 -1.34 14.54 21.56
CA ARG A 402 -1.67 15.79 22.26
C ARG A 402 -2.14 16.92 21.34
N GLU A 403 -1.76 16.88 20.06
CA GLU A 403 -2.11 17.90 19.07
C GLU A 403 -3.57 17.77 18.58
N LEU A 404 -4.18 16.58 18.73
CA LEU A 404 -5.53 16.24 18.28
C LEU A 404 -6.59 16.70 19.29
N LYS A 405 -6.85 18.01 19.33
CA LYS A 405 -7.75 18.61 20.34
C LYS A 405 -9.24 18.29 20.16
N GLN A 406 -9.67 17.91 18.96
CA GLN A 406 -11.09 17.60 18.65
C GLN A 406 -11.41 16.10 18.67
N LEU A 407 -10.45 15.26 19.05
CA LEU A 407 -10.62 13.81 19.03
C LEU A 407 -11.68 13.36 20.06
N LYS A 408 -12.73 12.72 19.56
CA LYS A 408 -13.83 12.15 20.35
C LYS A 408 -13.74 10.63 20.44
N VAL A 409 -13.29 9.98 19.38
CA VAL A 409 -13.21 8.51 19.28
C VAL A 409 -11.78 8.09 19.01
N LEU A 410 -11.24 7.21 19.85
CA LEU A 410 -9.95 6.57 19.64
C LEU A 410 -10.13 5.06 19.69
N SER A 411 -9.78 4.38 18.61
CA SER A 411 -9.73 2.93 18.54
C SER A 411 -8.30 2.49 18.28
N LEU A 412 -7.76 1.69 19.20
CA LEU A 412 -6.43 1.10 19.08
C LEU A 412 -6.59 -0.41 19.11
N ARG A 413 -6.28 -1.06 18.00
CA ARG A 413 -6.14 -2.50 17.94
C ARG A 413 -4.68 -2.85 17.80
N SER A 414 -4.17 -3.55 18.81
CA SER A 414 -2.77 -3.88 18.90
C SER A 414 -2.51 -5.11 19.75
N ASN A 415 -1.24 -5.41 20.00
CA ASN A 415 -0.76 -6.43 20.92
C ASN A 415 0.09 -5.78 22.05
N ALA A 416 -0.31 -4.60 22.52
CA ALA A 416 0.42 -3.82 23.49
C ALA A 416 0.17 -4.33 24.92
N GLY A 417 1.24 -4.59 25.69
CA GLY A 417 1.12 -4.98 27.09
C GLY A 417 0.73 -3.83 28.04
N LYS A 418 0.67 -2.57 27.60
CA LYS A 418 0.24 -1.41 28.40
C LYS A 418 -0.50 -0.39 27.55
N VAL A 419 -1.41 0.36 28.17
CA VAL A 419 -2.05 1.52 27.53
C VAL A 419 -1.01 2.65 27.38
N PRO A 420 -0.83 3.23 26.18
CA PRO A 420 0.12 4.32 25.98
C PRO A 420 -0.21 5.53 26.88
N ALA A 421 0.83 6.14 27.46
CA ALA A 421 0.65 7.31 28.33
C ALA A 421 0.04 8.52 27.58
N SER A 422 0.29 8.62 26.27
CA SER A 422 -0.25 9.67 25.40
C SER A 422 -1.77 9.66 25.26
N VAL A 423 -2.45 8.54 25.51
CA VAL A 423 -3.92 8.51 25.58
C VAL A 423 -4.42 9.40 26.72
N THR A 424 -3.62 9.59 27.78
CA THR A 424 -3.98 10.49 28.88
C THR A 424 -3.87 11.97 28.51
N ASP A 425 -3.18 12.32 27.44
CA ASP A 425 -3.04 13.71 26.99
C ASP A 425 -4.33 14.19 26.29
N VAL A 426 -5.08 13.26 25.66
CA VAL A 426 -6.40 13.54 25.03
C VAL A 426 -7.58 13.33 25.98
N ALA A 427 -7.32 13.13 27.28
CA ALA A 427 -8.32 12.80 28.29
C ALA A 427 -9.46 13.81 28.46
N GLY A 428 -9.22 15.08 28.14
CA GLY A 428 -10.18 16.16 28.34
C GLY A 428 -11.40 16.10 27.41
N HIS A 429 -11.29 15.44 26.25
CA HIS A 429 -12.31 15.53 25.20
C HIS A 429 -12.77 14.15 24.67
N LEU A 430 -12.00 13.09 24.96
CA LEU A 430 -12.27 11.75 24.47
C LEU A 430 -13.59 11.18 25.05
N GLN A 431 -14.51 10.77 24.17
CA GLN A 431 -15.82 10.25 24.53
C GLN A 431 -15.89 8.72 24.41
N ARG A 432 -15.23 8.14 23.41
CA ARG A 432 -15.15 6.69 23.18
C ARG A 432 -13.70 6.25 23.08
N LEU A 433 -13.34 5.23 23.86
CA LEU A 433 -12.04 4.57 23.79
C LEU A 433 -12.26 3.09 23.56
N SER A 434 -11.72 2.56 22.46
CA SER A 434 -11.76 1.14 22.14
C SER A 434 -10.33 0.61 22.09
N LEU A 435 -10.02 -0.36 22.94
CA LEU A 435 -8.75 -1.06 22.98
C LEU A 435 -8.99 -2.54 22.67
N HIS A 436 -8.48 -3.00 21.54
CA HIS A 436 -8.49 -4.42 21.18
C HIS A 436 -7.07 -4.96 21.27
N ASN A 437 -6.83 -5.96 22.12
CA ASN A 437 -5.46 -6.42 22.39
C ASN A 437 -5.08 -7.79 21.80
N ASP A 438 -5.90 -8.35 20.89
CA ASP A 438 -5.69 -9.64 20.21
C ASP A 438 -5.23 -10.79 21.16
N GLY A 439 -5.67 -10.77 22.42
CA GLY A 439 -5.38 -11.79 23.45
C GLY A 439 -4.17 -11.48 24.36
N ALA A 440 -3.38 -10.44 24.08
CA ALA A 440 -2.27 -10.04 24.94
C ALA A 440 -2.79 -9.46 26.27
N ARG A 441 -2.10 -9.77 27.37
CA ARG A 441 -2.50 -9.27 28.70
C ARG A 441 -2.17 -7.79 28.85
N LEU A 442 -3.19 -6.97 29.03
CA LEU A 442 -3.05 -5.53 29.26
C LEU A 442 -2.75 -5.25 30.74
N LEU A 443 -1.57 -4.70 31.02
CA LEU A 443 -1.11 -4.34 32.36
C LEU A 443 -1.23 -2.83 32.58
N ALA A 444 -1.38 -2.43 33.85
CA ALA A 444 -1.33 -1.04 34.31
C ALA A 444 -2.39 -0.10 33.70
N LEU A 445 -3.66 -0.32 34.04
CA LEU A 445 -4.82 0.47 33.58
C LEU A 445 -5.09 1.74 34.41
N ASN A 446 -4.16 2.14 35.27
CA ASN A 446 -4.31 3.30 36.16
C ASN A 446 -4.44 4.62 35.39
N SER A 447 -3.92 4.68 34.17
CA SER A 447 -4.03 5.82 33.25
C SER A 447 -5.49 6.14 32.89
N LEU A 448 -6.37 5.13 32.84
CA LEU A 448 -7.78 5.33 32.51
C LEU A 448 -8.50 6.24 33.51
N LYS A 449 -8.04 6.32 34.77
CA LYS A 449 -8.64 7.19 35.80
C LYS A 449 -8.69 8.67 35.39
N LYS A 450 -7.79 9.11 34.50
CA LYS A 450 -7.74 10.48 34.00
C LYS A 450 -8.85 10.80 32.99
N LEU A 451 -9.44 9.79 32.35
CA LEU A 451 -10.45 9.92 31.28
C LEU A 451 -11.86 10.21 31.84
N ALA A 452 -12.02 11.22 32.68
CA ALA A 452 -13.27 11.45 33.41
C ALA A 452 -14.50 11.72 32.53
N VAL A 453 -14.30 12.17 31.28
CA VAL A 453 -15.36 12.52 30.31
C VAL A 453 -15.83 11.32 29.48
N LEU A 454 -15.12 10.19 29.58
CA LEU A 454 -15.37 9.01 28.76
C LEU A 454 -16.78 8.46 28.98
N ARG A 455 -17.53 8.29 27.88
CA ARG A 455 -18.88 7.73 27.86
C ARG A 455 -18.87 6.25 27.50
N GLU A 456 -17.95 5.85 26.64
CA GLU A 456 -17.91 4.49 26.13
C GLU A 456 -16.48 3.94 26.23
N LEU A 457 -16.34 2.80 26.88
CA LEU A 457 -15.07 2.10 27.04
C LEU A 457 -15.20 0.66 26.57
N GLU A 458 -14.41 0.29 25.58
CA GLU A 458 -14.30 -1.08 25.10
C GLU A 458 -12.88 -1.59 25.38
N LEU A 459 -12.77 -2.69 26.13
CA LEU A 459 -11.53 -3.42 26.39
C LEU A 459 -11.72 -4.86 25.90
N VAL A 460 -11.47 -5.08 24.62
CA VAL A 460 -11.75 -6.34 23.93
C VAL A 460 -10.48 -7.19 23.84
N ALA A 461 -10.58 -8.49 24.11
CA ALA A 461 -9.44 -9.41 23.97
C ALA A 461 -8.17 -8.94 24.71
N CYS A 462 -8.33 -8.37 25.90
CA CYS A 462 -7.26 -7.75 26.68
C CYS A 462 -6.63 -8.70 27.73
N GLY A 463 -6.99 -9.98 27.72
CA GLY A 463 -6.52 -10.98 28.67
C GLY A 463 -6.82 -10.63 30.14
N LEU A 464 -7.90 -9.86 30.38
CA LEU A 464 -8.26 -9.40 31.72
C LEU A 464 -8.87 -10.55 32.52
N GLU A 465 -8.34 -10.80 33.72
CA GLU A 465 -8.90 -11.80 34.66
C GLU A 465 -9.95 -11.21 35.62
N ARG A 466 -9.91 -9.88 35.83
CA ARG A 466 -10.84 -9.12 36.68
C ARG A 466 -11.13 -7.75 36.08
N ILE A 467 -12.22 -7.13 36.53
CA ILE A 467 -12.58 -5.77 36.13
C ILE A 467 -11.55 -4.77 36.71
N PRO A 468 -10.91 -3.92 35.89
CA PRO A 468 -9.90 -2.98 36.36
C PRO A 468 -10.51 -1.90 37.26
N HIS A 469 -9.93 -1.69 38.45
CA HIS A 469 -10.43 -0.69 39.41
C HIS A 469 -10.47 0.76 38.88
N ALA A 470 -9.68 1.06 37.84
CA ALA A 470 -9.66 2.36 37.19
C ALA A 470 -10.99 2.71 36.50
N VAL A 471 -11.73 1.71 36.03
CA VAL A 471 -13.04 1.89 35.37
C VAL A 471 -14.04 2.55 36.32
N PHE A 472 -13.96 2.25 37.62
CA PHE A 472 -14.87 2.82 38.63
C PHE A 472 -14.65 4.31 38.91
N SER A 473 -13.53 4.88 38.42
CA SER A 473 -13.29 6.33 38.49
C SER A 473 -13.99 7.10 37.36
N LEU A 474 -14.54 6.40 36.35
CA LEU A 474 -15.20 6.97 35.18
C LEU A 474 -16.66 7.29 35.49
N GLY A 475 -16.92 8.44 36.10
CA GLY A 475 -18.28 8.84 36.50
C GLY A 475 -19.24 9.16 35.35
N ALA A 476 -18.72 9.43 34.14
CA ALA A 476 -19.51 9.73 32.95
C ALA A 476 -19.84 8.49 32.09
N LEU A 477 -19.33 7.31 32.47
CA LEU A 477 -19.43 6.09 31.68
C LEU A 477 -20.89 5.64 31.50
N GLN A 478 -21.28 5.40 30.26
CA GLN A 478 -22.59 4.93 29.82
C GLN A 478 -22.53 3.51 29.29
N GLU A 479 -21.45 3.16 28.58
CA GLU A 479 -21.24 1.83 28.01
C GLU A 479 -19.88 1.28 28.42
N LEU A 480 -19.88 0.05 28.91
CA LEU A 480 -18.68 -0.71 29.22
C LEU A 480 -18.74 -2.06 28.50
N ASP A 481 -17.78 -2.29 27.61
CA ASP A 481 -17.60 -3.56 26.90
C ASP A 481 -16.29 -4.21 27.32
N LEU A 482 -16.37 -5.38 27.97
CA LEU A 482 -15.23 -6.20 28.37
C LEU A 482 -15.30 -7.60 27.73
N LYS A 483 -15.82 -7.70 26.51
CA LYS A 483 -15.92 -8.98 25.80
C LYS A 483 -14.58 -9.64 25.50
N ASP A 484 -14.62 -10.95 25.28
CA ASP A 484 -13.47 -11.78 24.88
C ASP A 484 -12.29 -11.69 25.86
N ASN A 485 -12.59 -11.57 27.16
CA ASN A 485 -11.56 -11.56 28.20
C ASN A 485 -11.55 -12.91 28.96
N HIS A 486 -10.82 -12.97 30.07
CA HIS A 486 -10.72 -14.15 30.93
C HIS A 486 -11.32 -13.87 32.31
N LEU A 487 -12.37 -13.04 32.37
CA LEU A 487 -13.03 -12.66 33.62
C LEU A 487 -13.68 -13.90 34.24
N ARG A 488 -13.26 -14.25 35.46
CA ARG A 488 -13.82 -15.38 36.23
C ARG A 488 -14.88 -14.97 37.23
N SER A 489 -14.75 -13.76 37.76
CA SER A 489 -15.65 -13.16 38.75
C SER A 489 -15.86 -11.69 38.44
N ILE A 490 -17.00 -11.16 38.89
CA ILE A 490 -17.40 -9.76 38.75
C ILE A 490 -17.81 -9.16 40.11
N GLU A 491 -17.17 -9.60 41.19
CA GLU A 491 -17.38 -9.10 42.56
C GLU A 491 -17.16 -7.59 42.68
N GLU A 492 -16.31 -7.03 41.81
CA GLU A 492 -16.05 -5.61 41.73
C GLU A 492 -17.28 -4.79 41.29
N ILE A 493 -18.40 -5.44 40.92
CA ILE A 493 -19.67 -4.77 40.65
C ILE A 493 -20.14 -3.90 41.84
N LEU A 494 -19.74 -4.24 43.07
CA LEU A 494 -19.97 -3.41 44.25
C LEU A 494 -19.55 -1.94 44.03
N SER A 495 -18.47 -1.73 43.29
CA SER A 495 -17.88 -0.42 42.99
C SER A 495 -18.56 0.34 41.85
N PHE A 496 -19.45 -0.28 41.07
CA PHE A 496 -20.23 0.45 40.05
C PHE A 496 -21.25 1.43 40.62
N GLN A 497 -21.43 1.48 41.95
CA GLN A 497 -22.14 2.59 42.61
C GLN A 497 -21.60 3.98 42.22
N HIS A 498 -20.34 4.04 41.77
CA HIS A 498 -19.69 5.26 41.28
C HIS A 498 -20.02 5.57 39.81
N CYS A 499 -20.38 4.57 39.00
CA CYS A 499 -20.74 4.70 37.59
C CYS A 499 -22.26 4.84 37.41
N ARG A 500 -22.84 5.92 37.95
CA ARG A 500 -24.31 6.10 38.00
C ARG A 500 -25.00 6.25 36.65
N LYS A 501 -24.23 6.55 35.59
CA LYS A 501 -24.74 6.74 34.22
C LYS A 501 -24.64 5.48 33.36
N LEU A 502 -24.17 4.36 33.91
CA LEU A 502 -23.98 3.12 33.17
C LEU A 502 -25.34 2.56 32.72
N VAL A 503 -25.52 2.47 31.41
CA VAL A 503 -26.73 1.97 30.74
C VAL A 503 -26.48 0.58 30.15
N THR A 504 -25.29 0.37 29.59
CA THR A 504 -24.94 -0.87 28.88
C THR A 504 -23.71 -1.52 29.48
N LEU A 505 -23.81 -2.80 29.83
CA LEU A 505 -22.71 -3.62 30.33
C LEU A 505 -22.60 -4.90 29.49
N ARG A 506 -21.50 -5.03 28.74
CA ARG A 506 -21.20 -6.21 27.92
C ARG A 506 -20.04 -6.99 28.54
N LEU A 507 -20.33 -8.25 28.89
CA LEU A 507 -19.41 -9.18 29.55
C LEU A 507 -19.45 -10.57 28.87
N TRP A 508 -19.91 -10.65 27.61
CA TRP A 508 -20.00 -11.92 26.89
C TRP A 508 -18.61 -12.49 26.56
N HIS A 509 -18.55 -13.78 26.22
CA HIS A 509 -17.30 -14.51 25.92
C HIS A 509 -16.24 -14.35 27.02
N ASN A 510 -16.62 -14.68 28.25
CA ASN A 510 -15.75 -14.67 29.43
C ASN A 510 -15.86 -16.02 30.15
N GLN A 511 -15.39 -16.10 31.39
CA GLN A 511 -15.40 -17.33 32.21
C GLN A 511 -16.15 -17.10 33.54
N ILE A 512 -17.15 -16.21 33.54
CA ILE A 512 -17.85 -15.78 34.76
C ILE A 512 -18.70 -16.94 35.28
N ALA A 513 -18.48 -17.33 36.53
CA ALA A 513 -19.17 -18.46 37.16
C ALA A 513 -20.50 -18.08 37.83
N TYR A 514 -20.60 -16.86 38.38
CA TYR A 514 -21.83 -16.36 39.00
C TYR A 514 -21.90 -14.84 38.94
N VAL A 515 -23.13 -14.30 39.06
CA VAL A 515 -23.38 -12.86 39.20
C VAL A 515 -23.61 -12.56 40.70
N PRO A 516 -22.88 -11.61 41.31
CA PRO A 516 -23.00 -11.30 42.74
C PRO A 516 -24.30 -10.53 43.05
N GLU A 517 -24.78 -10.65 44.29
CA GLU A 517 -26.00 -9.98 44.78
C GLU A 517 -25.95 -8.45 44.66
N HIS A 518 -24.74 -7.89 44.58
CA HIS A 518 -24.49 -6.45 44.43
C HIS A 518 -25.00 -5.88 43.09
N VAL A 519 -25.38 -6.71 42.13
CA VAL A 519 -26.00 -6.28 40.85
C VAL A 519 -27.21 -5.36 41.04
N ARG A 520 -27.95 -5.51 42.16
CA ARG A 520 -29.08 -4.61 42.53
C ARG A 520 -28.74 -3.13 42.61
N LYS A 521 -27.45 -2.78 42.74
CA LYS A 521 -26.99 -1.39 42.76
C LYS A 521 -27.05 -0.74 41.38
N LEU A 522 -27.06 -1.53 40.30
CA LEU A 522 -27.09 -1.09 38.91
C LEU A 522 -28.52 -0.73 38.45
N ARG A 523 -29.19 0.18 39.16
CA ARG A 523 -30.60 0.52 38.88
C ARG A 523 -30.83 1.20 37.53
N GLY A 524 -29.82 1.89 37.00
CA GLY A 524 -29.86 2.58 35.71
C GLY A 524 -29.49 1.72 34.51
N LEU A 525 -29.12 0.45 34.73
CA LEU A 525 -28.69 -0.45 33.67
C LEU A 525 -29.90 -0.87 32.83
N GLU A 526 -29.82 -0.67 31.51
CA GLU A 526 -30.85 -1.06 30.56
C GLU A 526 -30.46 -2.30 29.76
N GLN A 527 -29.18 -2.54 29.53
CA GLN A 527 -28.69 -3.68 28.75
C GLN A 527 -27.58 -4.43 29.49
N LEU A 528 -27.78 -5.73 29.68
CA LEU A 528 -26.80 -6.62 30.29
C LEU A 528 -26.56 -7.83 29.38
N TYR A 529 -25.32 -8.01 28.95
CA TYR A 529 -24.91 -9.16 28.14
C TYR A 529 -23.89 -9.99 28.89
N LEU A 530 -24.22 -11.26 29.07
CA LEU A 530 -23.48 -12.28 29.81
C LEU A 530 -23.40 -13.60 29.00
N SER A 531 -23.63 -13.54 27.68
CA SER A 531 -23.59 -14.73 26.84
C SER A 531 -22.21 -15.38 26.76
N HIS A 532 -22.14 -16.69 26.51
CA HIS A 532 -20.89 -17.45 26.49
C HIS A 532 -20.06 -17.27 27.77
N ASN A 533 -20.66 -17.57 28.91
CA ASN A 533 -20.00 -17.62 30.22
C ASN A 533 -20.21 -19.00 30.85
N LYS A 534 -20.00 -19.14 32.17
CA LYS A 534 -20.16 -20.39 32.93
C LYS A 534 -21.17 -20.23 34.06
N LEU A 535 -22.23 -19.44 33.84
CA LEU A 535 -23.24 -19.19 34.85
C LEU A 535 -24.11 -20.43 35.07
N GLU A 536 -24.21 -20.89 36.32
CA GLU A 536 -25.09 -22.01 36.69
C GLU A 536 -26.44 -21.54 37.27
N THR A 537 -26.47 -20.35 37.87
CA THR A 537 -27.66 -19.71 38.45
C THR A 537 -27.61 -18.19 38.28
N LEU A 538 -28.77 -17.54 38.41
CA LEU A 538 -28.87 -16.07 38.49
C LEU A 538 -29.33 -15.65 39.89
N PRO A 539 -28.79 -14.56 40.46
CA PRO A 539 -29.19 -14.07 41.77
C PRO A 539 -30.59 -13.45 41.73
N THR A 540 -31.39 -13.64 42.78
CA THR A 540 -32.74 -13.04 42.92
C THR A 540 -32.68 -11.50 42.86
N GLN A 541 -31.58 -10.92 43.30
CA GLN A 541 -31.30 -9.49 43.29
C GLN A 541 -31.22 -8.89 41.87
N LEU A 542 -31.07 -9.69 40.82
CA LEU A 542 -31.14 -9.24 39.43
C LEU A 542 -32.54 -8.67 39.10
N GLY A 543 -33.59 -9.20 39.74
CA GLY A 543 -34.96 -8.68 39.63
C GLY A 543 -35.13 -7.23 40.13
N MET A 544 -34.17 -6.71 40.91
CA MET A 544 -34.20 -5.32 41.40
C MET A 544 -33.66 -4.31 40.38
N CYS A 545 -33.10 -4.75 39.25
CA CYS A 545 -32.63 -3.90 38.15
C CYS A 545 -33.79 -3.42 37.27
N SER A 546 -34.71 -2.63 37.83
CA SER A 546 -35.97 -2.25 37.16
C SER A 546 -35.83 -1.47 35.84
N GLY A 547 -34.64 -0.92 35.56
CA GLY A 547 -34.30 -0.29 34.28
C GLY A 547 -34.04 -1.27 33.13
N LEU A 548 -33.82 -2.56 33.43
CA LEU A 548 -33.35 -3.53 32.46
C LEU A 548 -34.39 -3.78 31.35
N ARG A 549 -33.94 -3.63 30.11
CA ARG A 549 -34.72 -3.83 28.87
C ARG A 549 -34.21 -5.02 28.07
N LEU A 550 -32.91 -5.29 28.14
CA LEU A 550 -32.27 -6.42 27.48
C LEU A 550 -31.42 -7.20 28.46
N LEU A 551 -31.67 -8.50 28.54
CA LEU A 551 -30.85 -9.46 29.26
C LEU A 551 -30.48 -10.61 28.31
N ASP A 552 -29.20 -10.77 28.04
CA ASP A 552 -28.67 -11.93 27.31
C ASP A 552 -27.78 -12.76 28.22
N VAL A 553 -28.20 -13.99 28.49
CA VAL A 553 -27.49 -15.01 29.27
C VAL A 553 -27.43 -16.33 28.48
N SER A 554 -27.47 -16.24 27.15
CA SER A 554 -27.35 -17.41 26.27
C SER A 554 -25.98 -18.10 26.37
N HIS A 555 -25.89 -19.38 26.00
CA HIS A 555 -24.65 -20.17 26.09
C HIS A 555 -24.03 -20.13 27.49
N ASN A 556 -24.84 -20.52 28.49
CA ASN A 556 -24.42 -20.71 29.89
C ASN A 556 -24.87 -22.10 30.37
N GLY A 557 -24.76 -22.39 31.66
CA GLY A 557 -25.18 -23.64 32.29
C GLY A 557 -26.38 -23.47 33.22
N LEU A 558 -27.30 -22.55 32.92
CA LEU A 558 -28.43 -22.25 33.81
C LEU A 558 -29.42 -23.43 33.88
N HIS A 559 -29.74 -23.88 35.10
CA HIS A 559 -30.72 -24.96 35.34
C HIS A 559 -32.12 -24.44 35.68
N SER A 560 -32.18 -23.26 36.30
CA SER A 560 -33.43 -22.59 36.67
C SER A 560 -33.28 -21.07 36.63
N LEU A 561 -34.41 -20.37 36.71
CA LEU A 561 -34.49 -18.92 36.79
C LEU A 561 -35.16 -18.49 38.10
N PRO A 562 -34.70 -17.41 38.74
CA PRO A 562 -35.35 -16.89 39.93
C PRO A 562 -36.69 -16.23 39.58
N ALA A 563 -37.71 -16.43 40.42
CA ALA A 563 -39.05 -15.87 40.25
C ALA A 563 -39.02 -14.32 40.21
N GLU A 564 -38.05 -13.71 40.90
CA GLU A 564 -37.84 -12.27 40.94
C GLU A 564 -37.51 -11.64 39.57
N LEU A 565 -37.14 -12.43 38.54
CA LEU A 565 -37.03 -11.89 37.17
C LEU A 565 -38.36 -11.29 36.67
N GLY A 566 -39.50 -11.78 37.17
CA GLY A 566 -40.82 -11.22 36.89
C GLY A 566 -40.99 -9.77 37.35
N LEU A 567 -40.12 -9.27 38.23
CA LEU A 567 -40.11 -7.87 38.68
C LEU A 567 -39.54 -6.91 37.61
N LEU A 568 -38.89 -7.42 36.56
CA LEU A 568 -38.31 -6.64 35.47
C LEU A 568 -39.39 -6.18 34.47
N GLN A 569 -40.24 -5.25 34.91
CA GLN A 569 -41.41 -4.75 34.15
C GLN A 569 -41.04 -3.99 32.85
N ASN A 570 -39.77 -3.60 32.69
CA ASN A 570 -39.26 -2.95 31.48
C ASN A 570 -38.56 -3.88 30.50
N LEU A 571 -38.45 -5.17 30.82
CA LEU A 571 -37.76 -6.15 29.99
C LEU A 571 -38.48 -6.33 28.64
N GLN A 572 -37.72 -6.23 27.56
CA GLN A 572 -38.19 -6.33 26.17
C GLN A 572 -37.53 -7.50 25.44
N HIS A 573 -36.28 -7.80 25.76
CA HIS A 573 -35.51 -8.86 25.14
C HIS A 573 -34.86 -9.73 26.21
N LEU A 574 -35.18 -11.02 26.20
CA LEU A 574 -34.59 -12.02 27.08
C LEU A 574 -34.05 -13.17 26.23
N ALA A 575 -32.74 -13.36 26.25
CA ALA A 575 -32.06 -14.45 25.56
C ALA A 575 -31.49 -15.45 26.56
N LEU A 576 -31.96 -16.68 26.48
CA LEU A 576 -31.67 -17.81 27.35
C LEU A 576 -31.28 -19.07 26.54
N SER A 577 -31.07 -18.93 25.24
CA SER A 577 -30.75 -20.05 24.37
C SER A 577 -29.45 -20.76 24.78
N TYR A 578 -29.35 -22.06 24.53
CA TYR A 578 -28.19 -22.89 24.90
C TYR A 578 -27.89 -22.82 26.41
N ASN A 579 -28.88 -23.21 27.22
CA ASN A 579 -28.76 -23.44 28.66
C ASN A 579 -29.32 -24.84 29.00
N ALA A 580 -29.50 -25.16 30.28
CA ALA A 580 -30.03 -26.43 30.76
C ALA A 580 -31.38 -26.26 31.50
N LEU A 581 -32.18 -25.26 31.14
CA LEU A 581 -33.43 -24.93 31.83
C LEU A 581 -34.45 -26.05 31.68
N GLU A 582 -35.02 -26.53 32.80
CA GLU A 582 -36.06 -27.56 32.80
C GLU A 582 -37.49 -26.96 32.84
N LEU A 583 -37.64 -25.83 33.54
CA LEU A 583 -38.90 -25.12 33.74
C LEU A 583 -38.65 -23.61 33.75
N LEU A 584 -39.69 -22.83 33.42
CA LEU A 584 -39.72 -21.39 33.57
C LEU A 584 -40.63 -21.01 34.74
N PRO A 585 -40.25 -20.06 35.61
CA PRO A 585 -41.12 -19.57 36.67
C PRO A 585 -42.31 -18.80 36.06
N ASP A 586 -43.51 -19.00 36.60
CA ASP A 586 -44.72 -18.34 36.11
C ASP A 586 -44.63 -16.80 36.22
N GLU A 587 -43.86 -16.31 37.18
CA GLU A 587 -43.60 -14.89 37.39
C GLU A 587 -42.90 -14.23 36.19
N LEU A 588 -42.14 -15.00 35.38
CA LEU A 588 -41.49 -14.45 34.17
C LEU A 588 -42.50 -13.83 33.20
N PHE A 589 -43.71 -14.40 33.14
CA PHE A 589 -44.77 -13.93 32.25
C PHE A 589 -45.46 -12.65 32.75
N PHE A 590 -45.06 -12.14 33.93
CA PHE A 590 -45.47 -10.82 34.42
C PHE A 590 -44.73 -9.67 33.71
N CYS A 591 -43.67 -9.95 32.95
CA CYS A 591 -42.94 -8.97 32.13
C CYS A 591 -43.75 -8.54 30.89
N ARG A 592 -44.80 -7.72 31.06
CA ARG A 592 -45.76 -7.36 30.00
C ARG A 592 -45.17 -6.68 28.76
N LYS A 593 -43.96 -6.10 28.85
CA LYS A 593 -43.27 -5.44 27.74
C LYS A 593 -42.36 -6.38 26.94
N LEU A 594 -42.28 -7.67 27.29
CA LEU A 594 -41.40 -8.62 26.62
C LEU A 594 -41.83 -8.81 25.16
N ARG A 595 -40.90 -8.56 24.24
CA ARG A 595 -41.09 -8.68 22.78
C ARG A 595 -40.36 -9.88 22.21
N THR A 596 -39.21 -10.21 22.78
CA THR A 596 -38.38 -11.32 22.30
C THR A 596 -37.99 -12.20 23.47
N LEU A 597 -38.33 -13.48 23.38
CA LEU A 597 -37.97 -14.51 24.33
C LEU A 597 -37.29 -15.65 23.57
N LEU A 598 -35.99 -15.80 23.76
CA LEU A 598 -35.20 -16.86 23.11
C LEU A 598 -34.87 -17.95 24.12
N LEU A 599 -35.42 -19.14 23.93
CA LEU A 599 -35.29 -20.30 24.83
C LEU A 599 -34.76 -21.53 24.09
N GLY A 600 -34.22 -21.37 22.88
CA GLY A 600 -33.79 -22.49 22.06
C GLY A 600 -32.69 -23.32 22.72
N TYR A 601 -32.63 -24.61 22.45
CA TYR A 601 -31.63 -25.54 22.99
C TYR A 601 -31.56 -25.51 24.53
N ASN A 602 -32.68 -25.82 25.17
CA ASN A 602 -32.83 -26.03 26.61
C ASN A 602 -33.46 -27.41 26.88
N ASN A 603 -33.83 -27.71 28.13
CA ASN A 603 -34.47 -28.97 28.52
C ASN A 603 -35.95 -28.77 28.94
N LEU A 604 -36.63 -27.75 28.41
CA LEU A 604 -38.01 -27.45 28.81
C LEU A 604 -38.95 -28.59 28.42
N SER A 605 -39.69 -29.12 29.39
CA SER A 605 -40.69 -30.18 29.21
C SER A 605 -42.08 -29.62 28.86
N GLN A 606 -42.39 -28.44 29.38
CA GLN A 606 -43.65 -27.75 29.15
C GLN A 606 -43.44 -26.23 29.12
N LEU A 607 -44.32 -25.52 28.42
CA LEU A 607 -44.44 -24.07 28.46
C LEU A 607 -45.71 -23.69 29.23
N SER A 608 -45.59 -22.86 30.26
CA SER A 608 -46.72 -22.44 31.07
C SER A 608 -47.79 -21.71 30.24
N PRO A 609 -49.09 -21.99 30.45
CA PRO A 609 -50.21 -21.24 29.86
C PRO A 609 -50.14 -19.72 30.07
N GLN A 610 -49.43 -19.28 31.12
CA GLN A 610 -49.23 -17.86 31.41
C GLN A 610 -48.45 -17.11 30.31
N VAL A 611 -47.83 -17.82 29.35
CA VAL A 611 -47.21 -17.17 28.17
C VAL A 611 -48.20 -16.27 27.41
N GLY A 612 -49.49 -16.61 27.38
CA GLY A 612 -50.54 -15.80 26.77
C GLY A 612 -50.72 -14.41 27.42
N ALA A 613 -50.15 -14.20 28.62
CA ALA A 613 -50.12 -12.92 29.30
C ALA A 613 -49.21 -11.89 28.60
N LEU A 614 -48.25 -12.36 27.79
CA LEU A 614 -47.26 -11.54 27.09
C LEU A 614 -47.82 -11.00 25.75
N ARG A 615 -48.71 -10.02 25.83
CA ARG A 615 -49.37 -9.44 24.64
C ARG A 615 -48.43 -8.74 23.65
N ALA A 616 -47.27 -8.28 24.13
CA ALA A 616 -46.26 -7.59 23.31
C ALA A 616 -45.25 -8.54 22.66
N LEU A 617 -45.34 -9.85 22.93
CA LEU A 617 -44.39 -10.84 22.43
C LEU A 617 -44.51 -10.95 20.91
N SER A 618 -43.41 -10.74 20.20
CA SER A 618 -43.34 -10.81 18.74
C SER A 618 -42.42 -11.92 18.24
N ARG A 619 -41.49 -12.38 19.08
CA ARG A 619 -40.55 -13.45 18.74
C ARG A 619 -40.36 -14.39 19.93
N LEU A 620 -40.62 -15.68 19.71
CA LEU A 620 -40.49 -16.75 20.67
C LEU A 620 -39.71 -17.91 20.03
N GLU A 621 -38.54 -18.24 20.57
CA GLU A 621 -37.74 -19.37 20.10
C GLU A 621 -37.77 -20.50 21.13
N LEU A 622 -38.29 -21.67 20.73
CA LEU A 622 -38.42 -22.88 21.55
C LEU A 622 -37.71 -24.10 20.96
N LYS A 623 -37.12 -23.96 19.76
CA LYS A 623 -36.45 -25.05 19.05
C LYS A 623 -35.37 -25.73 19.91
N GLY A 624 -35.30 -27.05 19.86
CA GLY A 624 -34.30 -27.84 20.59
C GLY A 624 -34.63 -28.01 22.08
N ASN A 625 -35.90 -27.96 22.46
CA ASN A 625 -36.38 -28.31 23.79
C ASN A 625 -37.00 -29.72 23.80
N ARG A 626 -37.59 -30.12 24.94
CA ARG A 626 -38.28 -31.41 25.14
C ARG A 626 -39.78 -31.22 25.33
N LEU A 627 -40.36 -30.25 24.63
CA LEU A 627 -41.78 -29.92 24.73
C LEU A 627 -42.62 -31.01 24.07
N GLU A 628 -43.66 -31.49 24.75
CA GLU A 628 -44.62 -32.44 24.17
C GLU A 628 -45.74 -31.72 23.41
N ALA A 629 -46.17 -30.56 23.93
CA ALA A 629 -47.22 -29.73 23.34
C ALA A 629 -46.99 -28.25 23.66
N LEU A 630 -47.64 -27.38 22.89
CA LEU A 630 -47.69 -25.94 23.14
C LEU A 630 -49.06 -25.56 23.73
N PRO A 631 -49.12 -24.61 24.68
CA PRO A 631 -50.37 -24.14 25.26
C PRO A 631 -51.22 -23.38 24.24
N GLU A 632 -52.54 -23.56 24.26
CA GLU A 632 -53.48 -22.87 23.36
C GLU A 632 -53.48 -21.34 23.61
N GLU A 633 -53.14 -20.93 24.83
CA GLU A 633 -53.00 -19.53 25.25
C GLU A 633 -51.92 -18.77 24.48
N LEU A 634 -51.04 -19.44 23.72
CA LEU A 634 -50.11 -18.80 22.79
C LEU A 634 -50.86 -17.93 21.76
N GLY A 635 -52.10 -18.30 21.41
CA GLY A 635 -52.97 -17.50 20.56
C GLY A 635 -53.45 -16.18 21.17
N ASN A 636 -53.25 -15.97 22.48
CA ASN A 636 -53.55 -14.70 23.15
C ASN A 636 -52.39 -13.69 23.06
N CYS A 637 -51.22 -14.11 22.58
CA CYS A 637 -50.09 -13.23 22.29
C CYS A 637 -50.35 -12.43 21.00
N GLY A 638 -51.05 -11.31 21.12
CA GLY A 638 -51.46 -10.51 19.94
C GLY A 638 -50.33 -9.98 19.05
N GLY A 639 -49.08 -9.97 19.51
CA GLY A 639 -47.92 -9.59 18.70
C GLY A 639 -47.20 -10.75 18.00
N LEU A 640 -47.53 -12.01 18.33
CA LEU A 640 -46.76 -13.19 17.93
C LEU A 640 -47.30 -13.74 16.61
N LYS A 641 -46.51 -13.59 15.54
CA LYS A 641 -46.82 -14.12 14.21
C LYS A 641 -46.15 -15.47 13.98
N LYS A 642 -46.59 -16.21 12.96
CA LYS A 642 -45.93 -17.46 12.51
C LYS A 642 -44.41 -17.28 12.28
N SER A 643 -44.00 -16.16 11.68
CA SER A 643 -42.57 -15.86 11.45
C SER A 643 -41.77 -15.61 12.73
N GLY A 644 -42.44 -15.25 13.83
CA GLY A 644 -41.84 -14.99 15.13
C GLY A 644 -41.77 -16.23 16.03
N LEU A 645 -42.59 -17.25 15.79
CA LEU A 645 -42.59 -18.50 16.54
C LEU A 645 -41.64 -19.52 15.90
N LEU A 646 -40.48 -19.71 16.53
CA LEU A 646 -39.45 -20.65 16.09
C LEU A 646 -39.53 -21.92 16.93
N VAL A 647 -40.25 -22.92 16.44
CA VAL A 647 -40.48 -24.22 17.09
C VAL A 647 -40.39 -25.34 16.05
N GLU A 648 -40.29 -26.59 16.48
CA GLU A 648 -40.41 -27.77 15.61
C GLU A 648 -41.77 -27.82 14.90
N ASP A 649 -41.77 -28.21 13.63
CA ASP A 649 -42.99 -28.24 12.80
C ASP A 649 -44.09 -29.13 13.43
N THR A 650 -43.71 -30.25 14.04
CA THR A 650 -44.64 -31.17 14.71
C THR A 650 -45.39 -30.53 15.88
N LEU A 651 -44.73 -29.64 16.62
CA LEU A 651 -45.33 -28.92 17.75
C LEU A 651 -46.23 -27.78 17.27
N TYR A 652 -45.84 -27.11 16.19
CA TYR A 652 -46.68 -26.10 15.56
C TYR A 652 -47.97 -26.70 15.00
N GLU A 653 -47.88 -27.88 14.36
CA GLU A 653 -49.05 -28.60 13.87
C GLU A 653 -50.00 -29.06 15.00
N GLY A 654 -49.47 -29.28 16.20
CA GLY A 654 -50.25 -29.64 17.40
C GLY A 654 -51.09 -28.51 18.00
N LEU A 655 -50.90 -27.25 17.58
CA LEU A 655 -51.74 -26.13 18.01
C LEU A 655 -53.14 -26.19 17.38
N PRO A 656 -54.20 -25.75 18.09
CA PRO A 656 -55.55 -25.66 17.54
C PRO A 656 -55.59 -24.82 16.26
N ALA A 657 -56.44 -25.22 15.30
CA ALA A 657 -56.56 -24.54 14.01
C ALA A 657 -56.87 -23.04 14.18
N GLU A 658 -57.74 -22.68 15.13
CA GLU A 658 -58.08 -21.28 15.43
C GLU A 658 -56.86 -20.43 15.83
N VAL A 659 -55.90 -21.02 16.55
CA VAL A 659 -54.67 -20.34 16.97
C VAL A 659 -53.72 -20.17 15.80
N ARG A 660 -53.57 -21.20 14.96
CA ARG A 660 -52.73 -21.14 13.76
C ARG A 660 -53.25 -20.11 12.77
N ASP A 661 -54.56 -20.08 12.53
CA ASP A 661 -55.21 -19.11 11.63
C ASP A 661 -54.98 -17.67 12.13
N ARG A 662 -55.08 -17.42 13.44
CA ARG A 662 -54.77 -16.10 14.02
C ARG A 662 -53.30 -15.69 13.88
N MET A 663 -52.37 -16.65 13.84
CA MET A 663 -50.94 -16.38 13.64
C MET A 663 -50.54 -16.21 12.17
N GLU A 664 -51.41 -16.64 11.24
CA GLU A 664 -51.26 -16.52 9.79
C GLU A 664 -52.02 -15.34 9.18
N MET A 665 -53.05 -14.84 9.87
CA MET A 665 -53.77 -13.62 9.48
C MET A 665 -53.03 -12.35 9.99
N GLU A 666 -52.74 -11.44 9.05
CA GLU A 666 -51.95 -10.18 9.15
C GLU A 666 -50.42 -10.31 9.00
#